data_AF-A0A8S4SGJ9-F1
#
_entry.id   AF-A0A8S4SGJ9-F1
#
_cell.length_a   1.000
_cell.length_b   1.000
_cell.length_c   1.000
_cell.angle_alpha   90.00
_cell.angle_beta   90.00
_cell.angle_gamma   90.00
#
_symmetry.space_group_name_H-M   'P 1'
#
loop_
_entity.id
_entity.type
_entity.pdbx_description
1 polymer ?
#
loop_
_entity_poly.entity_id
_entity_poly.type
_entity_poly.pdbx_seq_one_letter_code
_entity_poly.pdbx_strand_id
1 'polypeptide(L)'
;MSELSQEEIRRRRLARLAALGGTGPSPVPPSPPITPGASVPPDVLNPAPTSRLSPAPRSSNENSESSDKEQTFTENKSEVPEQTKIPADGLIVTEKPESNLLDEMPDTKMTDLSQTRQYNSFDSMGEDTLLTCGSVRGLPHSTVTNSEGASNREDSTSRSNSPAQFAEPPPVRPRTSNASPSCSRRSLSMEVDDVSERNSQSEHQQEAMEVEDSDPTQSPARKIQRSRTVSCTELTEEQLRNIVAKILQVSWSDESAGGIFVPSIAISLLDNPKLSLEELASEALMDVLTQLLDKSDPLNQKLIAVTEITKRLSEDCGDDLTTGHLLSETDPDKADCPTPSLPIPKTIPAQGLAVSYILKFYNNINIYEREHSKKSSEPPLSDLLQSLRTLLVNNLVLVLRGRYDFPTCNKSPLLPYILNGNTPIGLMPEVLLATYMDKEAFDEIFIPLLMGIREEMRRCVSQLVGRGHGAALRALRSLCELRAGPRHSTRPVCALIARLPSLCPPALTTAPGREIARVSFLGPFFAISLFAEENPRLAERMFGVGTDQSLVFSLQREVEASRSTLHVICHNILLCPEAREPFLNYFANVLQRNERRAQLQTDERSLAGDGFMLNVCSVLQLLSVRIKLERVYPLYTFQPDTWISVRDETRLYFTAQEAQDWLDGLNNDPAHKWPEAKFQTLCWFLTLHMHHVALIPALHTHQRRLRAFRDLQKVIEELVVAEPQWRNTYSANRNKELLRRWRKQIKRLHRSKQCAEAALLDLDLMRRGVQFYSSVCAMLVKQLKAAAEPTTSQSSTAHAFRATPEWYVEDIAEFMLFAVQYVPHTVANYIEDPIVTWLLSAICNSHLIKNPYLVAKIVEVLFVINLSLPMKIKNVYEKFMDHTMSQTALPSALMKFYTDIETTGQSTEFYDKFTIRFHISIILKGMWERPIHKQAIVKESRSGRQFVKFINMLMNDTTFLLDECLTYLKRIHEVQEAETNGASTSSSEASVRALAQDERQCRSYLTLARETVDMLEYLTVEIKEPFLKAELVERLASMLNFNLQQLCGPKCNNLKRSFRKELFEEAAVRLAKSCIKTPSEIERFKTLADNAYQIAVSNQQKSDEYADAPEEFRDPLMDTLMTDPVFLPSGKVMDRSIILRHLLNSATDPFNRQPLTEDQLHPATELKERILQWQRDKKTS
;
A
#
# COMPACT_ATOMS: atom_id res chain seq x y z
N MET A 1 -5.59 -43.56 -15.50
CA MET A 1 -6.29 -44.01 -14.28
C MET A 1 -7.66 -44.49 -14.70
N SER A 2 -7.93 -45.79 -14.60
CA SER A 2 -9.17 -46.43 -15.05
C SER A 2 -10.37 -45.90 -14.24
N GLU A 3 -11.41 -45.49 -14.94
CA GLU A 3 -12.66 -44.95 -14.39
C GLU A 3 -13.29 -45.94 -13.41
N LEU A 4 -13.26 -45.61 -12.11
CA LEU A 4 -14.12 -46.25 -11.13
C LEU A 4 -15.53 -45.69 -11.32
N SER A 5 -16.53 -46.56 -11.48
CA SER A 5 -17.92 -46.12 -11.57
C SER A 5 -18.31 -45.32 -10.33
N GLN A 6 -19.22 -44.35 -10.47
CA GLN A 6 -19.70 -43.54 -9.34
C GLN A 6 -20.27 -44.40 -8.21
N GLU A 7 -20.80 -45.58 -8.54
CA GLU A 7 -21.34 -46.54 -7.57
C GLU A 7 -20.23 -47.20 -6.73
N GLU A 8 -19.07 -47.49 -7.34
CA GLU A 8 -17.89 -48.03 -6.67
C GLU A 8 -17.25 -46.97 -5.74
N ILE A 9 -17.24 -45.70 -6.17
CA ILE A 9 -16.75 -44.56 -5.36
C ILE A 9 -17.70 -44.31 -4.18
N ARG A 10 -19.02 -44.40 -4.40
CA ARG A 10 -20.04 -44.28 -3.36
C ARG A 10 -19.96 -45.43 -2.35
N ARG A 11 -19.76 -46.68 -2.80
CA ARG A 11 -19.52 -47.83 -1.92
C ARG A 11 -18.25 -47.67 -1.10
N ARG A 12 -17.15 -47.18 -1.70
CA ARG A 12 -15.89 -46.93 -0.97
C ARG A 12 -16.00 -45.76 0.02
N ARG A 13 -16.79 -44.73 -0.29
CA ARG A 13 -17.10 -43.63 0.64
C ARG A 13 -17.97 -44.08 1.80
N LEU A 14 -18.99 -44.91 1.54
CA LEU A 14 -19.84 -45.49 2.58
C LEU A 14 -19.06 -46.50 3.46
N ALA A 15 -18.17 -47.30 2.88
CA ALA A 15 -17.28 -48.18 3.63
C ALA A 15 -16.28 -47.41 4.51
N ARG A 16 -15.78 -46.24 4.04
CA ARG A 16 -14.93 -45.34 4.84
C ARG A 16 -15.69 -44.62 5.95
N LEU A 17 -16.94 -44.23 5.71
CA LEU A 17 -17.80 -43.62 6.74
C LEU A 17 -18.23 -44.65 7.80
N ALA A 18 -18.46 -45.90 7.42
CA ALA A 18 -18.70 -46.99 8.36
C ALA A 18 -17.44 -47.31 9.22
N ALA A 19 -16.24 -47.13 8.67
CA ALA A 19 -14.98 -47.31 9.40
C ALA A 19 -14.65 -46.14 10.36
N LEU A 20 -15.25 -44.95 10.16
CA LEU A 20 -15.05 -43.75 10.98
C LEU A 20 -16.03 -43.64 12.17
N GLY A 21 -16.99 -44.56 12.28
CA GLY A 21 -18.00 -44.58 13.35
C GLY A 21 -17.68 -45.47 14.56
N GLY A 22 -16.52 -46.12 14.60
CA GLY A 22 -16.10 -46.99 15.71
C GLY A 22 -15.08 -46.30 16.62
N THR A 23 -15.50 -45.83 17.80
CA THR A 23 -14.61 -45.40 18.86
C THR A 23 -13.96 -46.61 19.54
N GLY A 24 -12.67 -46.85 19.28
CA GLY A 24 -11.83 -47.83 19.97
C GLY A 24 -10.38 -47.32 20.08
N PRO A 25 -9.64 -47.65 21.15
CA PRO A 25 -8.36 -47.00 21.46
C PRO A 25 -7.25 -47.47 20.51
N SER A 26 -6.43 -46.52 20.06
CA SER A 26 -5.33 -46.74 19.10
C SER A 26 -4.10 -47.38 19.75
N PRO A 27 -3.37 -48.29 19.07
CA PRO A 27 -2.16 -48.93 19.59
C PRO A 27 -0.88 -48.11 19.32
N VAL A 28 0.11 -48.29 20.19
CA VAL A 28 1.46 -47.70 20.19
C VAL A 28 2.31 -48.19 18.99
N PRO A 29 3.14 -47.35 18.35
CA PRO A 29 3.97 -47.76 17.22
C PRO A 29 5.23 -48.53 17.64
N PRO A 30 5.73 -49.48 16.80
CA PRO A 30 6.89 -50.31 17.12
C PRO A 30 8.21 -49.61 16.80
N SER A 31 9.22 -49.92 17.63
CA SER A 31 10.62 -49.49 17.50
C SER A 31 11.33 -50.20 16.34
N PRO A 32 12.34 -49.58 15.69
CA PRO A 32 13.14 -50.23 14.65
C PRO A 32 14.26 -51.12 15.24
N PRO A 33 14.80 -52.09 14.46
CA PRO A 33 15.64 -53.16 14.98
C PRO A 33 17.11 -52.77 15.14
N ILE A 34 17.75 -53.42 16.11
CA ILE A 34 19.17 -53.35 16.49
C ILE A 34 19.99 -54.35 15.64
N THR A 35 21.21 -53.98 15.24
CA THR A 35 22.35 -54.91 15.01
C THR A 35 23.69 -54.12 15.07
N PRO A 36 24.86 -54.77 15.29
CA PRO A 36 25.77 -54.39 16.39
C PRO A 36 27.26 -54.18 16.01
N GLY A 37 28.04 -53.62 16.96
CA GLY A 37 29.52 -53.64 17.02
C GLY A 37 30.21 -52.48 16.28
N ALA A 38 31.33 -51.89 16.69
CA ALA A 38 32.32 -52.20 17.73
C ALA A 38 33.10 -50.88 18.03
N SER A 39 33.33 -50.51 19.30
CA SER A 39 34.60 -50.60 20.06
C SER A 39 35.55 -49.38 20.00
N VAL A 40 36.15 -49.06 21.17
CA VAL A 40 37.41 -48.32 21.49
C VAL A 40 37.23 -46.85 21.98
N PRO A 41 37.95 -46.31 23.01
CA PRO A 41 38.35 -46.80 24.36
C PRO A 41 38.16 -45.69 25.48
N PRO A 42 38.63 -45.87 26.74
CA PRO A 42 38.22 -45.06 27.91
C PRO A 42 39.30 -44.11 28.52
N ASP A 43 38.83 -43.28 29.46
CA ASP A 43 39.45 -42.70 30.66
C ASP A 43 40.70 -41.78 30.60
N VAL A 44 40.57 -40.57 31.17
CA VAL A 44 41.54 -39.98 32.12
C VAL A 44 40.82 -39.14 33.21
N LEU A 45 41.28 -39.31 34.44
CA LEU A 45 40.77 -38.93 35.77
C LEU A 45 41.25 -37.53 36.30
N ASN A 46 40.35 -36.84 37.05
CA ASN A 46 40.52 -36.07 38.31
C ASN A 46 41.54 -34.90 38.48
N PRO A 47 41.51 -34.09 39.58
CA PRO A 47 40.48 -33.81 40.62
C PRO A 47 40.31 -32.30 41.02
N ALA A 48 39.39 -32.04 41.98
CA ALA A 48 39.05 -30.77 42.68
C ALA A 48 40.15 -30.29 43.69
N PRO A 49 40.00 -29.24 44.59
CA PRO A 49 38.85 -29.00 45.52
C PRO A 49 38.57 -27.55 46.10
N THR A 50 37.50 -27.48 46.94
CA THR A 50 37.20 -26.58 48.11
C THR A 50 36.70 -25.12 47.90
N SER A 51 35.71 -24.53 48.61
CA SER A 51 34.80 -24.95 49.72
C SER A 51 33.78 -23.84 50.15
N ARG A 52 32.61 -24.24 50.72
CA ARG A 52 31.76 -23.63 51.80
C ARG A 52 30.84 -22.41 51.46
N LEU A 53 29.59 -22.24 51.93
CA LEU A 53 28.72 -22.80 53.01
C LEU A 53 27.22 -22.50 52.72
N SER A 54 26.28 -23.34 53.19
CA SER A 54 24.79 -23.19 53.16
C SER A 54 24.24 -22.62 54.49
N PRO A 55 22.92 -22.37 54.66
CA PRO A 55 21.96 -23.45 55.02
C PRO A 55 20.51 -23.33 54.47
N ALA A 56 19.79 -24.48 54.49
CA ALA A 56 18.39 -24.76 54.11
C ALA A 56 17.39 -24.54 55.30
N PRO A 57 16.06 -24.91 55.29
CA PRO A 57 15.43 -26.23 54.95
C PRO A 57 14.18 -26.17 54.03
N ARG A 58 13.83 -27.17 53.18
CA ARG A 58 13.03 -28.44 53.38
C ARG A 58 11.55 -28.21 53.77
N SER A 59 10.52 -28.98 53.37
CA SER A 59 10.32 -30.16 52.50
C SER A 59 8.79 -30.48 52.49
N SER A 60 8.20 -30.97 51.40
CA SER A 60 7.68 -32.35 51.19
C SER A 60 6.22 -32.69 51.60
N ASN A 61 5.55 -33.37 50.65
CA ASN A 61 4.59 -34.49 50.77
C ASN A 61 3.10 -34.21 51.05
N GLU A 62 2.24 -34.77 50.17
CA GLU A 62 1.21 -35.83 50.41
C GLU A 62 0.36 -35.98 49.11
N ASN A 63 0.40 -37.08 48.36
CA ASN A 63 -0.22 -38.42 48.49
C ASN A 63 -1.77 -38.54 48.40
N SER A 64 -2.18 -39.35 47.41
CA SER A 64 -3.32 -40.29 47.30
C SER A 64 -4.78 -39.81 47.15
N GLU A 65 -5.40 -40.24 46.02
CA GLU A 65 -6.65 -41.05 45.85
C GLU A 65 -7.93 -40.65 46.65
N SER A 66 -9.18 -40.72 46.18
CA SER A 66 -9.86 -41.22 44.97
C SER A 66 -11.37 -40.88 45.08
N SER A 67 -12.07 -40.95 43.95
CA SER A 67 -13.50 -41.35 43.75
C SER A 67 -14.67 -40.41 44.12
N ASP A 68 -15.49 -40.22 43.07
CA ASP A 68 -16.96 -40.37 43.01
C ASP A 68 -17.93 -39.19 43.23
N LYS A 69 -18.68 -38.97 42.13
CA LYS A 69 -20.14 -38.71 42.00
C LYS A 69 -20.68 -37.28 42.10
N GLU A 70 -21.05 -36.81 40.91
CA GLU A 70 -22.39 -36.34 40.50
C GLU A 70 -23.29 -35.51 41.44
N GLN A 71 -23.71 -34.38 40.86
CA GLN A 71 -25.06 -33.82 40.81
C GLN A 71 -25.53 -32.84 41.91
N THR A 72 -25.87 -31.66 41.39
CA THR A 72 -27.06 -30.82 41.65
C THR A 72 -27.15 -29.87 42.86
N PHE A 73 -27.23 -28.58 42.48
CA PHE A 73 -28.20 -27.55 42.90
C PHE A 73 -28.11 -26.84 44.27
N THR A 74 -28.47 -25.55 44.17
CA THR A 74 -29.03 -24.58 45.14
C THR A 74 -28.14 -23.69 46.02
N GLU A 75 -28.20 -22.40 45.66
CA GLU A 75 -28.31 -21.17 46.48
C GLU A 75 -28.43 -21.31 48.02
N ASN A 76 -27.63 -20.56 48.79
CA ASN A 76 -28.03 -19.29 49.43
C ASN A 76 -27.04 -18.78 50.49
N LYS A 77 -26.79 -17.46 50.42
CA LYS A 77 -26.67 -16.42 51.47
C LYS A 77 -25.80 -16.60 52.75
N SER A 78 -24.93 -15.58 52.88
CA SER A 78 -24.66 -14.70 54.04
C SER A 78 -23.98 -15.25 55.29
N GLU A 79 -22.83 -14.65 55.66
CA GLU A 79 -22.67 -13.89 56.91
C GLU A 79 -21.31 -13.14 56.96
N VAL A 80 -21.33 -11.96 57.58
CA VAL A 80 -20.22 -11.02 57.84
C VAL A 80 -19.81 -11.16 59.31
N PRO A 81 -18.56 -10.84 59.71
CA PRO A 81 -18.44 -9.74 60.68
C PRO A 81 -17.28 -8.77 60.42
N GLU A 82 -17.53 -7.51 60.80
CA GLU A 82 -16.67 -6.34 60.84
C GLU A 82 -15.72 -6.28 62.05
N GLN A 83 -14.84 -5.27 62.00
CA GLN A 83 -14.20 -4.46 63.07
C GLN A 83 -12.69 -4.71 63.26
N THR A 84 -11.78 -3.72 63.37
CA THR A 84 -11.83 -2.24 63.40
C THR A 84 -10.40 -1.64 63.29
N LYS A 85 -10.34 -0.36 62.89
CA LYS A 85 -9.39 0.74 63.25
C LYS A 85 -8.30 1.21 62.26
N ILE A 86 -8.38 2.54 62.06
CA ILE A 86 -7.62 3.48 61.23
C ILE A 86 -6.60 4.23 62.14
N PRO A 87 -5.47 4.77 61.62
CA PRO A 87 -5.34 6.21 61.27
C PRO A 87 -4.62 6.40 59.90
N ALA A 88 -5.16 7.08 58.89
CA ALA A 88 -5.26 8.53 58.65
C ALA A 88 -3.91 9.27 58.54
N ASP A 89 -3.37 9.37 57.31
CA ASP A 89 -3.00 10.65 56.67
C ASP A 89 -2.57 10.44 55.19
N GLY A 90 -3.06 11.31 54.29
CA GLY A 90 -2.54 11.46 52.92
C GLY A 90 -3.46 11.07 51.74
N LEU A 91 -4.66 11.66 51.65
CA LEU A 91 -5.56 11.58 50.49
C LEU A 91 -5.08 12.46 49.31
N ILE A 92 -5.09 11.91 48.09
CA ILE A 92 -5.64 12.60 46.90
C ILE A 92 -6.51 11.59 46.14
N VAL A 93 -7.82 11.82 46.19
CA VAL A 93 -8.88 11.10 45.51
C VAL A 93 -9.04 11.68 44.10
N THR A 94 -9.04 10.83 43.08
CA THR A 94 -9.73 11.12 41.82
C THR A 94 -10.97 10.24 41.75
N GLU A 95 -12.12 10.90 41.69
CA GLU A 95 -13.44 10.30 41.59
C GLU A 95 -13.57 9.44 40.33
N LYS A 96 -14.10 8.23 40.50
CA LYS A 96 -14.62 7.39 39.42
C LYS A 96 -16.03 7.87 39.06
N PRO A 97 -16.36 8.15 37.79
CA PRO A 97 -17.72 8.00 37.30
C PRO A 97 -17.98 6.53 36.96
N GLU A 98 -19.17 6.09 37.31
CA GLU A 98 -19.66 4.72 37.31
C GLU A 98 -19.76 4.09 35.90
N SER A 99 -19.33 2.84 35.83
CA SER A 99 -19.83 1.73 34.98
C SER A 99 -20.41 2.04 33.59
N ASN A 100 -19.56 1.93 32.56
CA ASN A 100 -19.97 1.45 31.24
C ASN A 100 -19.54 -0.03 31.10
N LEU A 101 -20.40 -0.95 31.52
CA LEU A 101 -20.30 -2.38 31.20
C LEU A 101 -20.79 -2.63 29.76
N LEU A 102 -20.10 -2.07 28.76
CA LEU A 102 -20.46 -2.22 27.34
C LEU A 102 -19.26 -2.46 26.39
N ASP A 103 -18.10 -2.87 26.89
CA ASP A 103 -16.90 -3.07 26.05
C ASP A 103 -16.32 -4.50 26.07
N GLU A 104 -17.04 -5.46 26.65
CA GLU A 104 -16.69 -6.87 26.53
C GLU A 104 -17.67 -7.60 25.59
N MET A 105 -17.35 -7.55 24.30
CA MET A 105 -17.56 -8.70 23.43
C MET A 105 -16.31 -8.93 22.60
N PRO A 106 -15.72 -10.14 22.62
CA PRO A 106 -14.68 -10.49 21.67
C PRO A 106 -15.31 -10.55 20.26
N ASP A 107 -14.55 -10.15 19.24
CA ASP A 107 -14.82 -10.33 17.81
C ASP A 107 -15.01 -11.81 17.46
N THR A 108 -16.10 -12.41 17.95
CA THR A 108 -16.37 -13.83 17.82
C THR A 108 -17.36 -14.03 16.68
N LYS A 109 -16.88 -14.77 15.66
CA LYS A 109 -17.66 -15.47 14.63
C LYS A 109 -18.19 -14.67 13.44
N MET A 110 -17.51 -13.61 13.04
CA MET A 110 -17.63 -13.11 11.65
C MET A 110 -16.34 -13.29 10.83
N THR A 111 -15.28 -13.83 11.45
CA THR A 111 -13.99 -14.13 10.84
C THR A 111 -13.90 -15.55 10.28
N ASP A 112 -14.62 -16.54 10.82
CA ASP A 112 -14.59 -17.92 10.28
C ASP A 112 -15.24 -18.08 8.90
N LEU A 113 -16.17 -17.18 8.52
CA LEU A 113 -16.75 -17.14 7.17
C LEU A 113 -15.83 -16.45 6.14
N SER A 114 -14.71 -15.87 6.57
CA SER A 114 -13.80 -15.11 5.72
C SER A 114 -12.73 -15.98 5.04
N GLN A 115 -12.33 -17.11 5.64
CA GLN A 115 -11.32 -18.00 5.06
C GLN A 115 -11.84 -18.75 3.82
N THR A 116 -13.16 -18.96 3.70
CA THR A 116 -13.76 -19.61 2.51
C THR A 116 -14.25 -18.62 1.45
N ARG A 117 -14.18 -17.29 1.70
CA ARG A 117 -14.67 -16.24 0.79
C ARG A 117 -13.57 -15.36 0.20
N GLN A 118 -12.30 -15.64 0.50
CA GLN A 118 -11.17 -14.79 0.10
C GLN A 118 -10.93 -14.69 -1.42
N TYR A 119 -11.54 -15.54 -2.25
CA TYR A 119 -11.29 -15.58 -3.70
C TYR A 119 -12.53 -15.53 -4.60
N ASN A 120 -13.66 -15.00 -4.12
CA ASN A 120 -14.76 -14.61 -5.02
C ASN A 120 -14.48 -13.23 -5.65
N SER A 121 -13.49 -13.17 -6.55
CA SER A 121 -13.12 -11.97 -7.33
C SER A 121 -14.29 -11.39 -8.14
N PHE A 122 -15.30 -12.21 -8.46
CA PHE A 122 -16.49 -11.81 -9.23
C PHE A 122 -17.38 -10.74 -8.56
N ASP A 123 -17.40 -10.60 -7.23
CA ASP A 123 -18.24 -9.59 -6.54
C ASP A 123 -17.49 -8.27 -6.26
N SER A 124 -16.18 -8.22 -6.48
CA SER A 124 -15.38 -7.02 -6.19
C SER A 124 -15.52 -5.96 -7.30
N MET A 125 -15.66 -6.42 -8.55
CA MET A 125 -16.06 -5.58 -9.68
C MET A 125 -17.57 -5.48 -9.69
N GLY A 126 -18.13 -4.30 -9.40
CA GLY A 126 -19.58 -4.10 -9.38
C GLY A 126 -20.24 -4.61 -10.66
N GLU A 127 -21.48 -5.09 -10.54
CA GLU A 127 -22.29 -5.64 -11.66
C GLU A 127 -22.28 -4.71 -12.90
N ASP A 128 -22.17 -3.39 -12.70
CA ASP A 128 -22.12 -2.38 -13.76
C ASP A 128 -20.90 -2.47 -14.70
N THR A 129 -19.76 -3.01 -14.25
CA THR A 129 -18.52 -3.04 -15.05
C THR A 129 -18.48 -4.25 -16.01
N LEU A 130 -19.09 -5.37 -15.61
CA LEU A 130 -19.14 -6.59 -16.43
C LEU A 130 -20.24 -6.54 -17.50
N LEU A 131 -21.31 -5.77 -17.27
CA LEU A 131 -22.41 -5.62 -18.22
C LEU A 131 -22.06 -4.76 -19.45
N THR A 132 -21.03 -3.90 -19.37
CA THR A 132 -20.65 -3.02 -20.49
C THR A 132 -19.90 -3.73 -21.62
N CYS A 133 -19.27 -4.89 -21.35
CA CYS A 133 -18.59 -5.69 -22.37
C CYS A 133 -19.55 -6.51 -23.27
N GLY A 134 -20.85 -6.49 -22.97
CA GLY A 134 -21.84 -7.35 -23.64
C GLY A 134 -22.45 -6.82 -24.94
N SER A 135 -22.24 -5.55 -25.32
CA SER A 135 -22.98 -4.94 -26.42
C SER A 135 -22.13 -4.08 -27.35
N VAL A 136 -21.33 -4.73 -28.21
CA VAL A 136 -20.86 -4.15 -29.47
C VAL A 136 -21.31 -5.04 -30.62
N ARG A 137 -22.58 -4.96 -30.98
CA ARG A 137 -23.08 -5.27 -32.32
C ARG A 137 -24.20 -4.30 -32.68
N GLY A 138 -23.89 -3.38 -33.57
CA GLY A 138 -24.88 -2.50 -34.18
C GLY A 138 -25.72 -3.26 -35.22
N LEU A 139 -27.01 -2.92 -35.25
CA LEU A 139 -27.88 -2.97 -36.43
C LEU A 139 -29.01 -1.94 -36.17
N PRO A 140 -29.29 -1.02 -37.10
CA PRO A 140 -30.32 -0.01 -36.91
C PRO A 140 -31.68 -0.57 -37.33
N HIS A 141 -32.68 -0.53 -36.45
CA HIS A 141 -34.07 -0.68 -36.86
C HIS A 141 -34.81 0.64 -36.71
N SER A 142 -35.19 1.17 -37.86
CA SER A 142 -36.14 2.25 -38.07
C SER A 142 -37.54 1.87 -37.58
N THR A 143 -38.19 2.78 -36.86
CA THR A 143 -39.66 2.91 -36.90
C THR A 143 -40.04 4.38 -36.89
N VAL A 144 -40.74 4.74 -37.96
CA VAL A 144 -41.36 6.02 -38.31
C VAL A 144 -42.64 6.22 -37.48
N THR A 145 -42.92 7.46 -37.06
CA THR A 145 -44.24 8.12 -37.23
C THR A 145 -44.18 9.62 -36.89
N ASN A 146 -44.50 10.44 -37.91
CA ASN A 146 -45.30 11.69 -37.92
C ASN A 146 -44.90 12.88 -37.01
N SER A 147 -44.93 14.15 -37.41
CA SER A 147 -45.71 14.86 -38.45
C SER A 147 -45.18 16.29 -38.68
N GLU A 148 -45.43 16.82 -39.89
CA GLU A 148 -45.60 18.25 -40.25
C GLU A 148 -44.34 19.16 -40.25
N GLY A 149 -44.03 19.95 -41.28
CA GLY A 149 -44.68 20.25 -42.55
C GLY A 149 -43.92 21.34 -43.33
N ALA A 150 -44.14 21.33 -44.66
CA ALA A 150 -43.95 22.41 -45.65
C ALA A 150 -42.53 22.95 -45.93
N SER A 151 -41.97 22.59 -47.11
CA SER A 151 -41.92 23.39 -48.37
C SER A 151 -40.83 24.47 -48.34
N ASN A 152 -39.92 24.64 -49.31
CA ASN A 152 -40.08 24.62 -50.76
C ASN A 152 -38.70 24.75 -51.45
N ARG A 153 -38.64 24.32 -52.72
CA ARG A 153 -37.73 24.73 -53.82
C ARG A 153 -36.26 24.30 -53.76
N GLU A 154 -35.59 23.99 -54.87
CA GLU A 154 -35.88 23.59 -56.25
C GLU A 154 -34.48 23.32 -56.85
N ASP A 155 -34.38 22.28 -57.68
CA ASP A 155 -33.55 22.23 -58.88
C ASP A 155 -32.00 22.20 -58.85
N SER A 156 -31.51 21.01 -59.26
CA SER A 156 -30.81 20.80 -60.55
C SER A 156 -29.30 20.55 -60.59
N THR A 157 -28.98 19.31 -60.98
CA THR A 157 -28.03 18.89 -62.04
C THR A 157 -26.56 19.32 -61.93
N SER A 158 -25.62 18.41 -61.63
CA SER A 158 -25.00 17.38 -62.50
C SER A 158 -23.69 17.84 -63.18
N ARG A 159 -22.73 16.88 -63.22
CA ARG A 159 -21.48 16.81 -64.00
C ARG A 159 -20.30 17.66 -63.48
N SER A 160 -19.03 17.31 -63.68
CA SER A 160 -18.27 16.07 -63.95
C SER A 160 -16.82 16.53 -64.16
N ASN A 161 -15.86 15.68 -63.77
CA ASN A 161 -14.46 15.63 -64.22
C ASN A 161 -13.43 16.61 -63.62
N SER A 162 -12.53 15.96 -62.88
CA SER A 162 -11.11 16.14 -62.55
C SER A 162 -10.28 17.11 -63.41
N PRO A 163 -9.13 17.61 -62.88
CA PRO A 163 -7.87 16.88 -63.15
C PRO A 163 -6.80 16.86 -62.04
N ALA A 164 -6.04 15.76 -62.07
CA ALA A 164 -4.59 15.55 -61.88
C ALA A 164 -3.84 15.93 -60.57
N GLN A 165 -3.35 14.84 -59.94
CA GLN A 165 -2.11 14.62 -59.17
C GLN A 165 -0.98 15.68 -59.31
N PHE A 166 -0.29 16.00 -58.20
CA PHE A 166 1.10 15.54 -57.93
C PHE A 166 1.64 16.07 -56.57
N ALA A 167 2.38 15.17 -55.90
CA ALA A 167 3.57 15.37 -55.06
C ALA A 167 3.50 16.05 -53.68
N GLU A 168 3.98 15.26 -52.70
CA GLU A 168 4.57 15.68 -51.41
C GLU A 168 5.60 16.83 -51.54
N PRO A 169 5.75 17.67 -50.51
CA PRO A 169 6.99 18.39 -50.28
C PRO A 169 7.91 17.63 -49.28
N PRO A 170 9.24 17.62 -49.52
CA PRO A 170 10.23 16.81 -48.82
C PRO A 170 10.88 17.56 -47.61
N PRO A 171 11.84 16.95 -46.89
CA PRO A 171 12.27 17.34 -45.55
C PRO A 171 13.48 18.30 -45.57
N VAL A 172 13.61 19.14 -44.54
CA VAL A 172 14.81 19.97 -44.35
C VAL A 172 15.77 19.29 -43.37
N ARG A 173 16.99 19.07 -43.86
CA ARG A 173 18.09 18.30 -43.26
C ARG A 173 18.86 19.06 -42.16
N PRO A 174 19.60 18.30 -41.33
CA PRO A 174 20.42 18.76 -40.20
C PRO A 174 21.89 19.04 -40.58
N ARG A 175 22.61 19.81 -39.75
CA ARG A 175 24.09 19.90 -39.60
C ARG A 175 24.39 20.97 -38.51
N THR A 176 25.34 20.90 -37.58
CA THR A 176 26.44 19.97 -37.24
C THR A 176 27.08 20.42 -35.91
N SER A 177 27.63 19.45 -35.14
CA SER A 177 28.83 19.51 -34.25
C SER A 177 28.90 20.60 -33.16
N ASN A 178 29.37 20.41 -31.92
CA ASN A 178 30.14 19.35 -31.28
C ASN A 178 30.17 19.63 -29.76
N ALA A 179 30.34 18.54 -28.99
CA ALA A 179 31.11 18.42 -27.74
C ALA A 179 30.65 19.17 -26.45
N SER A 180 30.03 18.39 -25.55
CA SER A 180 30.42 18.17 -24.13
C SER A 180 30.37 19.34 -23.12
N PRO A 181 30.40 19.12 -21.78
CA PRO A 181 30.11 17.92 -20.99
C PRO A 181 29.24 18.15 -19.73
N SER A 182 28.88 17.01 -19.13
CA SER A 182 28.59 16.72 -17.71
C SER A 182 28.81 17.80 -16.64
N CYS A 183 27.86 17.88 -15.69
CA CYS A 183 28.17 18.28 -14.31
C CYS A 183 27.85 17.14 -13.34
N SER A 184 28.91 16.48 -12.88
CA SER A 184 28.94 15.69 -11.66
C SER A 184 29.92 16.37 -10.70
N ARG A 185 29.55 16.31 -9.41
CA ARG A 185 30.39 16.33 -8.19
C ARG A 185 30.58 17.63 -7.42
N ARG A 186 30.28 17.43 -6.12
CA ARG A 186 31.05 17.77 -4.91
C ARG A 186 31.19 19.26 -4.59
N SER A 187 30.57 19.65 -3.48
CA SER A 187 31.11 20.67 -2.59
C SER A 187 31.57 20.00 -1.28
N LEU A 188 32.89 19.86 -1.17
CA LEU A 188 33.61 19.93 0.11
C LEU A 188 34.28 21.31 0.13
N SER A 189 33.92 22.08 1.16
CA SER A 189 34.64 23.17 1.85
C SER A 189 35.98 23.74 1.31
N MET A 190 36.13 25.07 1.39
CA MET A 190 37.44 25.77 1.52
C MET A 190 37.53 27.22 0.98
N GLU A 191 37.27 28.20 1.86
CA GLU A 191 37.92 29.51 2.00
C GLU A 191 37.46 30.74 1.21
N VAL A 192 37.53 31.83 1.99
CA VAL A 192 36.96 33.17 1.89
C VAL A 192 37.76 34.05 0.94
N ASP A 193 37.08 35.06 0.40
CA ASP A 193 37.49 36.48 0.22
C ASP A 193 37.05 36.94 -1.17
N ASP A 194 36.34 38.04 -1.40
CA ASP A 194 35.68 39.06 -0.57
C ASP A 194 34.81 39.85 -1.60
N VAL A 195 34.13 40.92 -1.18
CA VAL A 195 33.61 42.03 -2.04
C VAL A 195 32.14 41.91 -2.53
N SER A 196 31.27 42.53 -1.72
CA SER A 196 30.33 43.61 -2.09
C SER A 196 28.98 43.36 -2.77
N GLU A 197 27.98 43.84 -2.05
CA GLU A 197 26.88 44.75 -2.45
C GLU A 197 25.68 44.25 -3.30
N ARG A 198 24.54 44.38 -2.59
CA ARG A 198 23.18 44.69 -3.05
C ARG A 198 23.11 45.54 -4.33
N ASN A 199 22.19 45.21 -5.22
CA ASN A 199 20.90 45.92 -5.24
C ASN A 199 19.90 45.28 -6.19
N SER A 200 18.75 44.95 -5.63
CA SER A 200 17.46 44.96 -6.30
C SER A 200 17.01 46.42 -6.49
N GLN A 201 16.67 46.81 -7.71
CA GLN A 201 15.71 47.89 -7.95
C GLN A 201 14.74 47.45 -9.04
N SER A 202 13.47 47.39 -8.63
CA SER A 202 12.30 47.47 -9.48
C SER A 202 11.96 48.93 -9.76
N GLU A 203 11.37 49.13 -10.93
CA GLU A 203 11.09 50.36 -11.67
C GLU A 203 10.14 51.34 -10.95
N HIS A 204 10.32 52.64 -11.23
CA HIS A 204 9.22 53.56 -11.54
C HIS A 204 9.70 54.70 -12.47
N GLN A 205 9.14 54.67 -13.68
CA GLN A 205 8.74 55.75 -14.60
C GLN A 205 9.41 57.14 -14.54
N GLN A 206 9.99 57.51 -15.68
CA GLN A 206 10.23 58.88 -16.15
C GLN A 206 9.18 59.28 -17.21
N GLU A 207 8.70 60.51 -17.16
CA GLU A 207 8.19 61.31 -18.30
C GLU A 207 9.08 62.58 -18.36
N ALA A 208 9.90 62.77 -19.41
CA ALA A 208 9.66 63.42 -20.72
C ALA A 208 9.97 64.94 -20.69
N MET A 209 11.17 65.36 -21.15
CA MET A 209 11.48 66.06 -22.43
C MET A 209 10.70 67.38 -22.60
N GLU A 210 11.34 68.53 -22.84
CA GLU A 210 11.95 68.90 -24.13
C GLU A 210 13.02 70.01 -23.98
N VAL A 211 13.92 70.05 -24.96
CA VAL A 211 14.94 71.09 -25.20
C VAL A 211 14.56 71.78 -26.50
N GLU A 212 14.39 73.09 -26.48
CA GLU A 212 14.93 74.01 -27.51
C GLU A 212 14.76 75.44 -27.02
N ASP A 213 15.88 76.17 -26.93
CA ASP A 213 16.05 77.47 -27.59
C ASP A 213 17.26 78.22 -27.00
N SER A 214 18.09 78.72 -27.91
CA SER A 214 19.23 79.57 -27.63
C SER A 214 19.15 80.78 -28.55
N ASP A 215 18.92 81.98 -27.99
CA ASP A 215 19.85 83.11 -28.05
C ASP A 215 19.31 84.35 -27.26
N PRO A 216 20.14 85.35 -26.91
CA PRO A 216 20.27 85.77 -25.52
C PRO A 216 20.01 87.27 -25.29
N THR A 217 19.89 87.70 -24.03
CA THR A 217 20.47 88.97 -23.52
C THR A 217 20.32 89.14 -22.00
N GLN A 218 21.42 89.59 -21.41
CA GLN A 218 21.51 90.59 -20.32
C GLN A 218 21.40 90.21 -18.82
N SER A 219 22.60 90.21 -18.22
CA SER A 219 23.01 90.91 -16.96
C SER A 219 22.81 90.22 -15.59
N PRO A 220 23.61 90.59 -14.57
CA PRO A 220 24.50 89.62 -13.92
C PRO A 220 24.49 89.68 -12.37
N ALA A 221 24.79 88.59 -11.66
CA ALA A 221 25.41 88.69 -10.33
C ALA A 221 25.86 87.34 -9.74
N ARG A 222 27.18 87.28 -9.47
CA ARG A 222 27.84 86.75 -8.27
C ARG A 222 27.77 85.25 -7.97
N LYS A 223 28.84 84.59 -8.45
CA LYS A 223 29.57 83.51 -7.76
C LYS A 223 29.87 83.86 -6.30
N ILE A 224 29.54 82.94 -5.38
CA ILE A 224 30.34 82.66 -4.18
C ILE A 224 30.43 81.13 -3.97
N GLN A 225 31.67 80.71 -3.85
CA GLN A 225 32.24 79.41 -3.54
C GLN A 225 32.25 79.19 -2.02
N ARG A 226 31.94 77.97 -1.51
CA ARG A 226 32.65 77.30 -0.38
C ARG A 226 31.97 76.01 0.13
N SER A 227 32.69 74.89 -0.02
CA SER A 227 32.95 73.80 0.93
C SER A 227 32.05 73.61 2.17
N ARG A 228 31.61 72.35 2.42
CA ARG A 228 31.78 71.70 3.74
C ARG A 228 31.61 70.17 3.67
N THR A 229 32.69 69.49 4.03
CA THR A 229 32.79 68.11 4.55
C THR A 229 31.69 67.78 5.57
N VAL A 230 31.06 66.61 5.46
CA VAL A 230 30.32 66.00 6.58
C VAL A 230 31.14 64.84 7.10
N SER A 231 31.77 65.07 8.24
CA SER A 231 32.53 64.11 9.03
C SER A 231 31.62 62.99 9.54
N CYS A 232 32.10 61.74 9.53
CA CYS A 232 31.60 60.70 10.41
C CYS A 232 31.72 61.23 11.85
N THR A 233 30.59 61.45 12.51
CA THR A 233 30.56 61.88 13.90
C THR A 233 31.06 60.73 14.76
N GLU A 234 32.24 60.89 15.36
CA GLU A 234 32.66 60.09 16.52
C GLU A 234 31.52 60.19 17.56
N LEU A 235 30.83 59.08 17.81
CA LEU A 235 29.83 59.00 18.87
C LEU A 235 30.53 59.25 20.21
N THR A 236 30.05 60.21 20.99
CA THR A 236 30.62 60.45 22.32
C THR A 236 30.24 59.31 23.28
N GLU A 237 31.06 59.03 24.30
CA GLU A 237 30.74 58.02 25.32
C GLU A 237 29.36 58.24 25.95
N GLU A 238 28.94 59.50 26.12
CA GLU A 238 27.62 59.87 26.65
C GLU A 238 26.48 59.47 25.71
N GLN A 239 26.68 59.59 24.39
CA GLN A 239 25.74 59.10 23.39
C GLN A 239 25.66 57.56 23.40
N LEU A 240 26.80 56.88 23.60
CA LEU A 240 26.85 55.41 23.73
C LEU A 240 26.14 54.93 25.01
N ARG A 241 26.34 55.61 26.15
CA ARG A 241 25.60 55.36 27.40
C ARG A 241 24.09 55.50 27.22
N ASN A 242 23.64 56.55 26.53
CA ASN A 242 22.21 56.75 26.23
C ASN A 242 21.63 55.65 25.32
N ILE A 243 22.44 55.10 24.40
CA ILE A 243 22.03 53.96 23.57
C ILE A 243 21.88 52.69 24.43
N VAL A 244 22.81 52.40 25.34
CA VAL A 244 22.71 51.29 26.30
C VAL A 244 21.46 51.44 27.18
N ALA A 245 21.21 52.63 27.72
CA ALA A 245 20.01 52.95 28.51
C ALA A 245 18.73 52.63 27.74
N LYS A 246 18.67 53.05 26.47
CA LYS A 246 17.51 52.87 25.60
C LYS A 246 17.27 51.40 25.23
N ILE A 247 18.34 50.63 24.98
CA ILE A 247 18.26 49.21 24.64
C ILE A 247 17.79 48.37 25.83
N LEU A 248 18.38 48.59 27.00
CA LEU A 248 18.04 47.88 28.24
C LEU A 248 16.78 48.47 28.93
N GLN A 249 16.25 49.59 28.43
CA GLN A 249 15.11 50.32 28.99
C GLN A 249 15.34 50.71 30.46
N VAL A 250 16.56 51.09 30.81
CA VAL A 250 16.98 51.43 32.17
C VAL A 250 17.20 52.94 32.32
N SER A 251 16.96 53.46 33.52
CA SER A 251 17.25 54.84 33.93
C SER A 251 18.15 54.83 35.17
N TRP A 252 19.17 55.68 35.17
CA TRP A 252 20.06 55.90 36.32
C TRP A 252 20.11 57.37 36.75
N SER A 253 19.30 58.25 36.15
CA SER A 253 19.26 59.70 36.45
C SER A 253 18.05 60.11 37.28
N ASP A 254 16.90 59.44 37.12
CA ASP A 254 15.66 59.72 37.86
C ASP A 254 14.73 58.49 37.87
N GLU A 255 14.03 58.25 38.99
CA GLU A 255 13.00 57.20 39.14
C GLU A 255 11.77 57.42 38.21
N SER A 256 11.59 58.63 37.69
CA SER A 256 10.40 59.05 36.92
C SER A 256 10.59 59.05 35.39
N ALA A 257 11.77 58.67 34.88
CA ALA A 257 12.14 58.80 33.47
C ALA A 257 11.54 57.73 32.52
N GLY A 258 10.56 56.94 32.96
CA GLY A 258 9.84 55.96 32.12
C GLY A 258 10.59 54.66 31.79
N GLY A 259 11.75 54.41 32.41
CA GLY A 259 12.53 53.16 32.33
C GLY A 259 12.67 52.47 33.69
N ILE A 260 13.24 51.26 33.72
CA ILE A 260 13.55 50.53 34.97
C ILE A 260 14.64 51.31 35.71
N PHE A 261 14.35 51.78 36.92
CA PHE A 261 15.34 52.47 37.73
C PHE A 261 16.38 51.47 38.25
N VAL A 262 17.66 51.79 38.07
CA VAL A 262 18.79 50.92 38.44
C VAL A 262 19.59 51.57 39.57
N PRO A 263 19.27 51.27 40.84
CA PRO A 263 19.84 51.96 41.99
C PRO A 263 21.32 51.68 42.21
N SER A 264 21.84 50.50 41.88
CA SER A 264 23.28 50.22 42.06
C SER A 264 24.14 51.06 41.12
N ILE A 265 23.72 51.21 39.85
CA ILE A 265 24.41 52.07 38.88
C ILE A 265 24.39 53.54 39.28
N ALA A 266 23.26 54.02 39.80
CA ALA A 266 23.15 55.40 40.27
C ALA A 266 24.19 55.67 41.38
N ILE A 267 24.45 54.68 42.24
CA ILE A 267 25.48 54.73 43.29
C ILE A 267 26.89 54.58 42.69
N SER A 268 27.12 53.60 41.81
CA SER A 268 28.42 53.36 41.15
C SER A 268 28.89 54.57 40.33
N LEU A 269 27.97 55.30 39.69
CA LEU A 269 28.27 56.52 38.92
C LEU A 269 28.58 57.73 39.81
N LEU A 270 28.06 57.76 41.05
CA LEU A 270 28.41 58.78 42.06
C LEU A 270 29.82 58.55 42.61
N ASP A 271 30.22 57.29 42.80
CA ASP A 271 31.54 56.90 43.32
C ASP A 271 32.63 56.90 42.24
N ASN A 272 32.30 56.57 40.98
CA ASN A 272 33.26 56.57 39.86
C ASN A 272 32.61 57.02 38.53
N PRO A 273 32.84 58.27 38.06
CA PRO A 273 32.21 58.77 36.84
C PRO A 273 32.79 58.18 35.54
N LYS A 274 33.82 57.32 35.62
CA LYS A 274 34.50 56.70 34.46
C LYS A 274 34.24 55.19 34.33
N LEU A 275 33.09 54.67 34.77
CA LEU A 275 32.73 53.26 34.51
C LEU A 275 32.78 52.96 33.01
N SER A 276 33.32 51.79 32.64
CA SER A 276 33.28 51.34 31.25
C SER A 276 31.84 51.04 30.80
N LEU A 277 31.59 51.06 29.49
CA LEU A 277 30.27 50.74 28.92
C LEU A 277 29.85 49.29 29.20
N GLU A 278 30.81 48.37 29.31
CA GLU A 278 30.56 46.94 29.57
C GLU A 278 30.20 46.68 31.04
N GLU A 279 30.92 47.29 31.97
CA GLU A 279 30.60 47.23 33.42
C GLU A 279 29.22 47.83 33.68
N LEU A 280 28.92 48.98 33.07
CA LEU A 280 27.62 49.64 33.19
C LEU A 280 26.49 48.75 32.66
N ALA A 281 26.66 48.12 31.50
CA ALA A 281 25.65 47.20 30.96
C ALA A 281 25.46 45.94 31.82
N SER A 282 26.55 45.41 32.39
CA SER A 282 26.53 44.22 33.26
C SER A 282 25.85 44.51 34.60
N GLU A 283 26.18 45.62 35.26
CA GLU A 283 25.53 46.06 36.50
C GLU A 283 24.04 46.33 36.26
N ALA A 284 23.68 46.92 35.11
CA ALA A 284 22.30 47.25 34.76
C ALA A 284 21.46 45.98 34.65
N LEU A 285 22.00 44.98 33.96
CA LEU A 285 21.32 43.71 33.77
C LEU A 285 21.20 42.94 35.09
N MET A 286 22.22 42.95 35.94
CA MET A 286 22.19 42.28 37.25
C MET A 286 21.19 42.92 38.22
N ASP A 287 21.08 44.24 38.25
CA ASP A 287 20.05 44.94 39.03
C ASP A 287 18.65 44.59 38.55
N VAL A 288 18.43 44.57 37.23
CA VAL A 288 17.13 44.15 36.65
C VAL A 288 16.81 42.71 37.06
N LEU A 289 17.78 41.79 37.01
CA LEU A 289 17.57 40.40 37.45
C LEU A 289 17.33 40.28 38.96
N THR A 290 17.97 41.12 39.77
CA THR A 290 17.79 41.15 41.24
C THR A 290 16.42 41.70 41.61
N GLN A 291 15.98 42.77 40.95
CA GLN A 291 14.61 43.31 41.10
C GLN A 291 13.54 42.27 40.74
N LEU A 292 13.79 41.42 39.73
CA LEU A 292 12.92 40.32 39.34
C LEU A 292 12.91 39.18 40.37
N LEU A 293 14.02 38.92 41.07
CA LEU A 293 14.07 37.98 42.20
C LEU A 293 13.19 38.47 43.36
N ASP A 294 13.17 39.78 43.61
CA ASP A 294 12.33 40.42 44.63
C ASP A 294 10.84 40.58 44.23
N LYS A 295 10.42 39.90 43.15
CA LYS A 295 9.05 39.87 42.59
C LYS A 295 8.52 41.18 42.01
N SER A 296 9.34 42.23 41.91
CA SER A 296 8.95 43.44 41.20
C SER A 296 8.89 43.18 39.68
N ASP A 297 7.83 43.65 39.00
CA ASP A 297 7.70 43.59 37.53
C ASP A 297 7.66 45.02 36.99
N PRO A 298 8.82 45.70 36.90
CA PRO A 298 8.90 47.14 36.67
C PRO A 298 8.36 47.59 35.30
N LEU A 299 8.29 46.69 34.31
CA LEU A 299 7.71 46.96 32.99
C LEU A 299 6.32 46.33 32.77
N ASN A 300 5.65 45.80 33.80
CA ASN A 300 4.33 45.14 33.68
C ASN A 300 4.27 44.04 32.60
N GLN A 301 5.38 43.34 32.34
CA GLN A 301 5.43 42.28 31.32
C GLN A 301 4.57 41.06 31.69
N LYS A 302 4.30 40.81 32.98
CA LYS A 302 3.35 39.79 33.43
C LYS A 302 1.98 40.01 32.80
N LEU A 303 1.52 41.26 32.68
CA LEU A 303 0.20 41.59 32.13
C LEU A 303 0.15 41.38 30.62
N ILE A 304 1.19 41.77 29.88
CA ILE A 304 1.27 41.59 28.42
C ILE A 304 1.35 40.10 28.06
N ALA A 305 2.24 39.35 28.73
CA ALA A 305 2.38 37.91 28.49
C ALA A 305 1.10 37.13 28.85
N VAL A 306 0.44 37.47 29.97
CA VAL A 306 -0.86 36.88 30.33
C VAL A 306 -1.95 37.30 29.34
N THR A 307 -1.99 38.56 28.89
CA THR A 307 -3.01 39.03 27.92
C THR A 307 -2.82 38.39 26.55
N GLU A 308 -1.60 38.17 26.08
CA GLU A 308 -1.34 37.53 24.78
C GLU A 308 -1.60 36.01 24.81
N ILE A 309 -1.33 35.37 25.95
CA ILE A 309 -1.72 33.96 26.22
C ILE A 309 -3.26 33.84 26.33
N THR A 310 -3.91 34.77 27.03
CA THR A 310 -5.37 34.76 27.26
C THR A 310 -6.16 35.14 26.00
N LYS A 311 -5.68 36.11 25.22
CA LYS A 311 -6.30 36.54 23.96
C LYS A 311 -6.32 35.40 22.93
N ARG A 312 -5.29 34.55 22.90
CA ARG A 312 -5.27 33.36 22.04
C ARG A 312 -6.16 32.23 22.55
N LEU A 313 -6.24 32.01 23.87
CA LEU A 313 -7.22 31.08 24.44
C LEU A 313 -8.68 31.50 24.18
N SER A 314 -8.95 32.81 24.04
CA SER A 314 -10.28 33.33 23.67
C SER A 314 -10.53 33.35 22.16
N GLU A 315 -9.51 33.58 21.32
CA GLU A 315 -9.61 33.46 19.86
C GLU A 315 -9.77 32.00 19.40
N ASP A 316 -9.31 31.02 20.19
CA ASP A 316 -9.54 29.57 19.99
C ASP A 316 -11.01 29.12 20.24
N CYS A 317 -11.90 30.03 20.64
CA CYS A 317 -13.34 29.80 20.80
C CYS A 317 -14.24 30.70 19.93
N GLY A 318 -13.67 31.47 18.99
CA GLY A 318 -14.43 32.42 18.16
C GLY A 318 -14.76 31.87 16.76
N ASP A 319 -16.06 31.85 16.46
CA ASP A 319 -16.65 31.59 15.13
C ASP A 319 -15.96 32.35 14.00
N ASP A 320 -15.64 31.65 12.92
CA ASP A 320 -15.62 32.25 11.58
C ASP A 320 -15.88 31.14 10.55
N LEU A 321 -17.17 31.01 10.17
CA LEU A 321 -17.66 30.67 8.83
C LEU A 321 -19.19 30.59 8.88
N THR A 322 -19.88 31.74 8.74
CA THR A 322 -21.03 31.96 7.85
C THR A 322 -21.65 33.34 8.11
N THR A 323 -21.37 34.31 7.24
CA THR A 323 -22.27 35.45 7.03
C THR A 323 -23.42 34.99 6.12
N GLY A 324 -24.60 34.84 6.71
CA GLY A 324 -25.83 34.51 6.02
C GLY A 324 -27.03 34.92 6.87
N HIS A 325 -27.59 36.09 6.57
CA HIS A 325 -28.86 36.59 7.09
C HIS A 325 -29.97 35.53 6.94
N LEU A 326 -30.80 35.33 7.97
CA LEU A 326 -32.29 35.30 7.92
C LEU A 326 -32.92 34.91 9.28
N LEU A 327 -33.69 35.86 9.83
CA LEU A 327 -34.96 35.79 10.57
C LEU A 327 -35.23 34.74 11.69
N SER A 328 -35.60 35.33 12.83
CA SER A 328 -36.74 35.02 13.71
C SER A 328 -36.61 34.03 14.88
N GLU A 329 -37.13 34.56 16.00
CA GLU A 329 -37.86 33.94 17.09
C GLU A 329 -37.14 33.49 18.38
N THR A 330 -37.60 34.21 19.41
CA THR A 330 -37.54 34.04 20.86
C THR A 330 -37.85 32.63 21.35
N ASP A 331 -37.03 32.11 22.27
CA ASP A 331 -37.53 31.54 23.52
C ASP A 331 -36.39 31.35 24.56
N PRO A 332 -36.59 31.74 25.83
CA PRO A 332 -35.68 31.46 26.94
C PRO A 332 -36.20 30.27 27.76
N ASP A 333 -35.45 29.17 27.85
CA ASP A 333 -35.39 28.31 29.04
C ASP A 333 -34.59 27.02 28.76
N LYS A 334 -33.39 26.92 29.36
CA LYS A 334 -32.90 25.71 30.06
C LYS A 334 -31.52 25.91 30.69
N ALA A 335 -31.57 26.12 32.00
CA ALA A 335 -30.76 25.54 33.07
C ALA A 335 -29.29 25.19 32.81
N ASP A 336 -28.45 25.85 33.60
CA ASP A 336 -27.03 25.62 33.87
C ASP A 336 -26.65 24.16 34.12
N CYS A 337 -25.52 23.76 33.52
CA CYS A 337 -24.63 22.75 34.07
C CYS A 337 -23.20 23.33 34.06
N PRO A 338 -22.50 23.44 35.21
CA PRO A 338 -21.21 24.10 35.29
C PRO A 338 -20.12 23.21 34.68
N THR A 339 -19.55 23.63 33.56
CA THR A 339 -18.30 23.08 33.05
C THR A 339 -17.19 23.35 34.07
N PRO A 340 -16.37 22.38 34.48
CA PRO A 340 -15.24 22.63 35.37
C PRO A 340 -14.21 23.47 34.62
N SER A 341 -14.14 24.76 34.95
CA SER A 341 -13.04 25.61 34.51
C SER A 341 -11.75 25.11 35.17
N LEU A 342 -10.86 24.54 34.35
CA LEU A 342 -9.49 24.23 34.77
C LEU A 342 -8.84 25.51 35.34
N PRO A 343 -8.07 25.42 36.44
CA PRO A 343 -7.44 26.58 37.03
C PRO A 343 -6.41 27.15 36.06
N ILE A 344 -6.66 28.35 35.56
CA ILE A 344 -5.71 29.16 34.81
C ILE A 344 -4.44 29.32 35.69
N PRO A 345 -3.22 29.01 35.21
CA PRO A 345 -2.01 29.24 35.99
C PRO A 345 -1.84 30.75 36.23
N LYS A 346 -2.18 31.22 37.44
CA LYS A 346 -2.15 32.64 37.82
C LYS A 346 -0.75 33.23 38.01
N THR A 347 0.32 32.50 37.72
CA THR A 347 1.71 32.97 37.91
C THR A 347 2.63 32.49 36.80
N ILE A 348 3.23 33.42 36.05
CA ILE A 348 4.44 33.13 35.27
C ILE A 348 5.57 32.96 36.29
N PRO A 349 6.32 31.84 36.31
CA PRO A 349 7.45 31.68 37.21
C PRO A 349 8.48 32.78 36.99
N ALA A 350 9.12 33.27 38.05
CA ALA A 350 10.07 34.40 37.95
C ALA A 350 11.22 34.14 36.95
N GLN A 351 11.63 32.88 36.78
CA GLN A 351 12.59 32.46 35.75
C GLN A 351 12.09 32.73 34.32
N GLY A 352 10.80 32.49 34.04
CA GLY A 352 10.19 32.78 32.74
C GLY A 352 10.09 34.28 32.46
N LEU A 353 9.88 35.08 33.50
CA LEU A 353 9.86 36.54 33.38
C LEU A 353 11.27 37.08 33.08
N ALA A 354 12.31 36.60 33.77
CA ALA A 354 13.70 36.97 33.47
C ALA A 354 14.07 36.67 32.00
N VAL A 355 13.67 35.51 31.49
CA VAL A 355 13.86 35.16 30.07
C VAL A 355 13.12 36.11 29.13
N SER A 356 11.88 36.51 29.46
CA SER A 356 11.10 37.50 28.69
C SER A 356 11.81 38.85 28.57
N TYR A 357 12.36 39.36 29.67
CA TYR A 357 13.08 40.62 29.68
C TYR A 357 14.35 40.55 28.84
N ILE A 358 15.16 39.49 28.98
CA ILE A 358 16.37 39.31 28.18
C ILE A 358 16.04 39.18 26.69
N LEU A 359 15.00 38.43 26.32
CA LEU A 359 14.49 38.33 24.96
C LEU A 359 14.07 39.70 24.40
N LYS A 360 13.39 40.52 25.21
CA LYS A 360 12.98 41.87 24.83
C LYS A 360 14.18 42.78 24.60
N PHE A 361 15.17 42.77 25.49
CA PHE A 361 16.40 43.57 25.35
C PHE A 361 17.18 43.17 24.11
N TYR A 362 17.29 41.86 23.83
CA TYR A 362 17.90 41.38 22.60
C TYR A 362 17.11 41.84 21.36
N ASN A 363 15.77 41.79 21.40
CA ASN A 363 14.96 42.29 20.30
C ASN A 363 15.09 43.81 20.10
N ASN A 364 15.30 44.58 21.17
CA ASN A 364 15.56 46.01 21.08
C ASN A 364 16.87 46.30 20.33
N ILE A 365 17.91 45.46 20.50
CA ILE A 365 19.14 45.53 19.68
C ILE A 365 18.79 45.35 18.21
N ASN A 366 18.04 44.31 17.86
CA ASN A 366 17.64 44.04 16.47
C ASN A 366 16.79 45.17 15.85
N ILE A 367 15.88 45.76 16.63
CA ILE A 367 15.08 46.93 16.19
C ILE A 367 15.99 48.13 15.97
N TYR A 368 16.89 48.40 16.91
CA TYR A 368 17.81 49.53 16.84
C TYR A 368 18.71 49.44 15.59
N GLU A 369 19.27 48.26 15.31
CA GLU A 369 20.07 48.02 14.10
C GLU A 369 19.25 48.17 12.81
N ARG A 370 17.98 47.76 12.81
CA ARG A 370 17.09 47.94 11.66
C ARG A 370 16.81 49.43 11.40
N GLU A 371 16.55 50.19 12.46
CA GLU A 371 16.30 51.63 12.38
C GLU A 371 17.56 52.43 12.04
N HIS A 372 18.75 51.96 12.46
CA HIS A 372 20.03 52.68 12.35
C HIS A 372 21.13 51.86 11.65
N SER A 373 20.80 51.19 10.54
CA SER A 373 21.70 50.20 9.89
C SER A 373 23.10 50.70 9.55
N LYS A 374 23.23 51.92 9.01
CA LYS A 374 24.54 52.50 8.63
C LYS A 374 25.42 52.78 9.86
N LYS A 375 24.85 53.34 10.93
CA LYS A 375 25.58 53.66 12.17
C LYS A 375 25.95 52.42 12.97
N SER A 376 25.08 51.40 12.95
CA SER A 376 25.27 50.16 13.71
C SER A 376 26.31 49.21 13.09
N SER A 377 26.70 49.46 11.83
CA SER A 377 27.70 48.66 11.11
C SER A 377 29.14 49.17 11.27
N GLU A 378 29.33 50.33 11.90
CA GLU A 378 30.64 50.96 12.08
C GLU A 378 31.07 50.92 13.58
N PRO A 379 32.33 50.56 13.88
CA PRO A 379 32.90 50.72 15.23
C PRO A 379 32.91 52.20 15.65
N PRO A 380 32.67 52.56 16.92
CA PRO A 380 32.61 51.70 18.12
C PRO A 380 31.21 51.12 18.44
N LEU A 381 30.17 51.52 17.70
CA LEU A 381 28.78 51.10 17.99
C LEU A 381 28.53 49.64 17.63
N SER A 382 29.11 49.17 16.52
CA SER A 382 29.13 47.74 16.15
C SER A 382 29.63 46.86 17.30
N ASP A 383 30.79 47.20 17.86
CA ASP A 383 31.45 46.42 18.91
C ASP A 383 30.66 46.44 20.22
N LEU A 384 30.07 47.60 20.55
CA LEU A 384 29.18 47.75 21.70
C LEU A 384 27.93 46.87 21.56
N LEU A 385 27.26 46.87 20.41
CA LEU A 385 26.06 46.05 20.19
C LEU A 385 26.40 44.55 20.25
N GLN A 386 27.57 44.15 19.74
CA GLN A 386 28.04 42.77 19.84
C GLN A 386 28.41 42.36 21.28
N SER A 387 29.05 43.27 22.04
CA SER A 387 29.34 43.07 23.46
C SER A 387 28.04 42.93 24.28
N LEU A 388 27.05 43.79 24.03
CA LEU A 388 25.71 43.70 24.63
C LEU A 388 24.99 42.39 24.29
N ARG A 389 25.05 41.91 23.04
CA ARG A 389 24.50 40.60 22.67
C ARG A 389 25.14 39.47 23.46
N THR A 390 26.47 39.48 23.51
CA THR A 390 27.25 38.47 24.22
C THR A 390 26.90 38.47 25.72
N LEU A 391 26.78 39.64 26.32
CA LEU A 391 26.34 39.82 27.71
C LEU A 391 24.93 39.25 27.94
N LEU A 392 23.96 39.62 27.10
CA LEU A 392 22.58 39.15 27.19
C LEU A 392 22.48 37.62 27.01
N VAL A 393 23.21 37.06 26.06
CA VAL A 393 23.25 35.62 25.78
C VAL A 393 23.89 34.85 26.94
N ASN A 394 25.01 35.33 27.49
CA ASN A 394 25.66 34.68 28.62
C ASN A 394 24.76 34.68 29.87
N ASN A 395 24.11 35.81 30.16
CA ASN A 395 23.15 35.89 31.26
C ASN A 395 21.92 35.02 31.00
N LEU A 396 21.44 34.94 29.75
CA LEU A 396 20.37 34.01 29.38
C LEU A 396 20.75 32.56 29.65
N VAL A 397 21.96 32.14 29.29
CA VAL A 397 22.49 30.81 29.57
C VAL A 397 22.52 30.55 31.08
N LEU A 398 22.99 31.49 31.89
CA LEU A 398 23.01 31.37 33.36
C LEU A 398 21.59 31.25 33.96
N VAL A 399 20.63 32.04 33.49
CA VAL A 399 19.21 31.96 33.90
C VAL A 399 18.60 30.62 33.52
N LEU A 400 18.89 30.10 32.32
CA LEU A 400 18.36 28.82 31.85
C LEU A 400 18.96 27.61 32.58
N ARG A 401 20.24 27.69 32.99
CA ARG A 401 20.90 26.69 33.83
C ARG A 401 20.45 26.69 35.29
N GLY A 402 19.63 27.66 35.70
CA GLY A 402 19.19 27.79 37.09
C GLY A 402 20.32 28.21 38.04
N ARG A 403 21.31 28.97 37.54
CA ARG A 403 22.42 29.50 38.36
C ARG A 403 22.00 30.70 39.23
N TYR A 404 20.85 31.28 38.93
CA TYR A 404 20.17 32.25 39.79
C TYR A 404 19.10 31.52 40.62
N ASP A 405 18.85 31.99 41.85
CA ASP A 405 17.87 31.43 42.80
C ASP A 405 16.39 31.65 42.39
N PHE A 406 16.09 31.61 41.09
CA PHE A 406 14.72 31.63 40.60
C PHE A 406 14.02 30.27 40.85
N PRO A 407 12.71 30.27 41.16
CA PRO A 407 11.93 29.03 41.18
C PRO A 407 11.99 28.34 39.80
N THR A 408 12.50 27.12 39.77
CA THR A 408 12.70 26.36 38.52
C THR A 408 11.37 26.07 37.83
N CYS A 409 11.28 26.39 36.54
CA CYS A 409 10.13 26.03 35.71
C CYS A 409 10.09 24.52 35.43
N ASN A 410 8.89 23.91 35.47
CA ASN A 410 8.68 22.52 35.05
C ASN A 410 8.93 22.26 33.55
N LYS A 411 8.93 23.31 32.72
CA LYS A 411 9.21 23.27 31.28
C LYS A 411 10.28 24.32 30.95
N SER A 412 11.01 24.14 29.84
CA SER A 412 11.98 25.14 29.38
C SER A 412 11.31 26.52 29.25
N PRO A 413 11.87 27.58 29.88
CA PRO A 413 11.36 28.95 29.75
C PRO A 413 11.35 29.48 28.30
N LEU A 414 12.18 28.92 27.41
CA LEU A 414 12.23 29.29 25.98
C LEU A 414 11.09 28.67 25.16
N LEU A 415 10.40 27.65 25.69
CA LEU A 415 9.42 26.86 24.94
C LEU A 415 8.28 27.72 24.35
N PRO A 416 7.63 28.64 25.08
CA PRO A 416 6.53 29.44 24.53
C PRO A 416 6.96 30.33 23.37
N TYR A 417 8.17 30.91 23.44
CA TYR A 417 8.69 31.81 22.42
C TYR A 417 9.05 31.07 21.13
N ILE A 418 9.63 29.87 21.25
CA ILE A 418 10.02 29.04 20.11
C ILE A 418 8.78 28.46 19.41
N LEU A 419 7.77 28.02 20.17
CA LEU A 419 6.51 27.53 19.59
C LEU A 419 5.76 28.63 18.85
N ASN A 420 5.68 29.84 19.42
CA ASN A 420 5.00 30.96 18.79
C ASN A 420 5.76 31.56 17.60
N GLY A 421 7.06 31.23 17.44
CA GLY A 421 7.93 31.86 16.44
C GLY A 421 8.31 33.30 16.80
N ASN A 422 8.17 33.69 18.06
CA ASN A 422 8.45 35.03 18.57
C ASN A 422 9.88 35.17 19.12
N THR A 423 10.74 34.17 18.93
CA THR A 423 12.17 34.27 19.28
C THR A 423 12.86 35.33 18.42
N PRO A 424 13.62 36.26 19.01
CA PRO A 424 14.41 37.24 18.26
C PRO A 424 15.33 36.56 17.24
N ILE A 425 15.40 37.14 16.04
CA ILE A 425 16.25 36.64 14.96
C ILE A 425 17.71 36.67 15.43
N GLY A 426 18.43 35.55 15.22
CA GLY A 426 19.84 35.40 15.61
C GLY A 426 20.09 34.83 17.01
N LEU A 427 19.12 34.89 17.92
CA LEU A 427 19.33 34.50 19.33
C LEU A 427 19.68 33.01 19.48
N MET A 428 18.93 32.10 18.87
CA MET A 428 19.16 30.65 19.03
C MET A 428 20.54 30.20 18.48
N PRO A 429 21.00 30.69 17.30
CA PRO A 429 22.38 30.51 16.87
C PRO A 429 23.44 31.01 17.86
N GLU A 430 23.23 32.16 18.50
CA GLU A 430 24.18 32.71 19.48
C GLU A 430 24.20 31.92 20.79
N VAL A 431 23.02 31.54 21.30
CA VAL A 431 22.90 30.63 22.47
C VAL A 431 23.58 29.30 22.19
N LEU A 432 23.42 28.77 20.97
CA LEU A 432 24.13 27.57 20.53
C LEU A 432 25.65 27.79 20.54
N LEU A 433 26.14 28.90 19.99
CA LEU A 433 27.57 29.18 19.94
C LEU A 433 28.18 29.34 21.34
N ALA A 434 27.48 30.02 22.24
CA ALA A 434 27.91 30.22 23.64
C ALA A 434 27.97 28.91 24.43
N THR A 435 27.13 27.93 24.10
CA THR A 435 27.03 26.65 24.81
C THR A 435 27.77 25.51 24.11
N TYR A 436 28.15 25.66 22.84
CA TYR A 436 28.69 24.57 22.02
C TYR A 436 29.98 23.94 22.58
N MET A 437 30.81 24.71 23.27
CA MET A 437 32.04 24.21 23.91
C MET A 437 31.78 23.50 25.25
N ASP A 438 30.71 23.86 25.97
CA ASP A 438 30.31 23.28 27.25
C ASP A 438 29.14 22.31 27.04
N LYS A 439 29.48 21.03 26.88
CA LYS A 439 28.51 19.95 26.61
C LYS A 439 27.46 19.82 27.72
N GLU A 440 27.81 20.09 28.97
CA GLU A 440 26.88 20.02 30.10
C GLU A 440 25.88 21.18 30.02
N ALA A 441 26.36 22.42 29.83
CA ALA A 441 25.48 23.58 29.63
C ALA A 441 24.56 23.40 28.42
N PHE A 442 25.08 22.86 27.32
CA PHE A 442 24.30 22.59 26.12
C PHE A 442 23.17 21.58 26.39
N ASP A 443 23.48 20.46 27.06
CA ASP A 443 22.50 19.43 27.39
C ASP A 443 21.44 19.96 28.38
N GLU A 444 21.84 20.70 29.41
CA GLU A 444 20.95 21.35 30.40
C GLU A 444 19.91 22.28 29.75
N ILE A 445 20.28 22.98 28.67
CA ILE A 445 19.40 23.94 27.99
C ILE A 445 18.53 23.26 26.93
N PHE A 446 19.14 22.45 26.06
CA PHE A 446 18.45 21.93 24.88
C PHE A 446 17.64 20.66 25.15
N ILE A 447 18.00 19.81 26.13
CA ILE A 447 17.20 18.61 26.45
C ILE A 447 15.80 18.98 26.96
N PRO A 448 15.62 19.86 27.97
CA PRO A 448 14.30 20.25 28.44
C PRO A 448 13.47 20.97 27.37
N LEU A 449 14.12 21.72 26.47
CA LEU A 449 13.48 22.37 25.34
C LEU A 449 12.95 21.34 24.33
N LEU A 450 13.77 20.38 23.91
CA LEU A 450 13.36 19.31 22.98
C LEU A 450 12.26 18.44 23.57
N MET A 451 12.37 18.06 24.86
CA MET A 451 11.33 17.31 25.57
C MET A 451 10.03 18.13 25.68
N GLY A 452 10.13 19.45 25.90
CA GLY A 452 8.99 20.36 25.92
C GLY A 452 8.26 20.42 24.57
N ILE A 453 8.99 20.51 23.45
CA ILE A 453 8.42 20.51 22.09
C ILE A 453 7.75 19.16 21.80
N ARG A 454 8.37 18.04 22.19
CA ARG A 454 7.77 16.71 22.06
C ARG A 454 6.47 16.59 22.84
N GLU A 455 6.45 17.07 24.08
CA GLU A 455 5.24 17.03 24.92
C GLU A 455 4.12 17.88 24.35
N GLU A 456 4.45 19.04 23.79
CA GLU A 456 3.48 19.89 23.11
C GLU A 456 2.91 19.19 21.86
N MET A 457 3.77 18.58 21.04
CA MET A 457 3.32 17.79 19.91
C MET A 457 2.38 16.66 20.35
N ARG A 458 2.73 15.93 21.43
CA ARG A 458 1.89 14.86 21.98
C ARG A 458 0.50 15.34 22.40
N ARG A 459 0.37 16.57 22.91
CA ARG A 459 -0.91 17.16 23.31
C ARG A 459 -1.75 17.59 22.10
N CYS A 460 -1.13 18.20 21.10
CA CYS A 460 -1.83 18.76 19.94
C CYS A 460 -2.21 17.72 18.88
N VAL A 461 -1.53 16.56 18.81
CA VAL A 461 -1.79 15.52 17.78
C VAL A 461 -3.24 15.02 17.78
N SER A 462 -3.90 14.98 18.95
CA SER A 462 -5.32 14.57 19.04
C SER A 462 -6.31 15.63 18.52
N GLN A 463 -5.85 16.86 18.27
CA GLN A 463 -6.65 18.02 17.91
C GLN A 463 -6.21 18.55 16.54
N LEU A 464 -6.22 17.70 15.51
CA LEU A 464 -5.78 18.03 14.13
C LEU A 464 -6.37 19.35 13.58
N VAL A 465 -7.52 19.78 14.09
CA VAL A 465 -8.25 21.01 13.69
C VAL A 465 -7.61 22.30 14.27
N GLY A 466 -6.64 22.20 15.19
CA GLY A 466 -5.94 23.36 15.77
C GLY A 466 -4.56 23.61 15.14
N ARG A 467 -4.19 24.89 14.95
CA ARG A 467 -2.86 25.31 14.43
C ARG A 467 -1.64 24.90 15.30
N GLY A 468 -1.87 24.25 16.45
CA GLY A 468 -0.84 23.93 17.45
C GLY A 468 0.22 22.93 17.00
N HIS A 469 -0.15 21.88 16.26
CA HIS A 469 0.82 20.85 15.83
C HIS A 469 1.85 21.41 14.83
N GLY A 470 1.44 22.33 13.95
CA GLY A 470 2.33 23.03 13.02
C GLY A 470 3.37 23.92 13.72
N ALA A 471 3.06 24.45 14.92
CA ALA A 471 4.02 25.21 15.72
C ALA A 471 5.15 24.31 16.26
N ALA A 472 4.82 23.15 16.83
CA ALA A 472 5.80 22.19 17.34
C ALA A 472 6.71 21.63 16.21
N LEU A 473 6.14 21.34 15.04
CA LEU A 473 6.91 20.91 13.86
C LEU A 473 7.89 21.98 13.37
N ARG A 474 7.44 23.24 13.25
CA ARG A 474 8.30 24.36 12.85
C ARG A 474 9.41 24.61 13.87
N ALA A 475 9.10 24.53 15.16
CA ALA A 475 10.06 24.65 16.25
C ALA A 475 11.17 23.58 16.13
N LEU A 476 10.81 22.30 16.03
CA LEU A 476 11.77 21.21 15.89
C LEU A 476 12.61 21.35 14.60
N ARG A 477 11.97 21.73 13.48
CA ARG A 477 12.65 21.99 12.22
C ARG A 477 13.72 23.08 12.37
N SER A 478 13.36 24.22 12.94
CA SER A 478 14.28 25.35 13.16
C SER A 478 15.50 24.92 13.99
N LEU A 479 15.27 24.16 15.08
CA LEU A 479 16.37 23.67 15.91
C LEU A 479 17.29 22.68 15.19
N CYS A 480 16.75 21.82 14.32
CA CYS A 480 17.56 20.88 13.52
C CYS A 480 18.34 21.56 12.38
N GLU A 481 17.95 22.77 11.98
CA GLU A 481 18.66 23.57 10.96
C GLU A 481 19.87 24.33 11.52
N LEU A 482 19.97 24.49 12.85
CA LEU A 482 21.09 25.17 13.51
C LEU A 482 22.43 24.48 13.23
N ARG A 483 23.46 25.30 12.97
CA ARG A 483 24.82 24.84 12.64
C ARG A 483 25.84 25.51 13.54
N ALA A 484 26.85 24.74 13.95
CA ALA A 484 27.97 25.22 14.76
C ALA A 484 29.31 24.70 14.23
N GLY A 485 30.38 25.07 14.94
CA GLY A 485 31.75 24.63 14.67
C GLY A 485 32.41 25.29 13.45
N PRO A 486 33.68 24.93 13.17
CA PRO A 486 34.42 25.48 12.04
C PRO A 486 33.65 25.24 10.73
N ARG A 487 33.46 26.30 9.93
CA ARG A 487 32.76 26.26 8.63
C ARG A 487 31.27 25.85 8.71
N HIS A 488 30.62 25.95 9.89
CA HIS A 488 29.23 25.51 10.11
C HIS A 488 28.99 24.04 9.71
N SER A 489 30.00 23.19 9.95
CA SER A 489 29.99 21.79 9.53
C SER A 489 29.25 20.86 10.49
N THR A 490 29.04 21.26 11.75
CA THR A 490 28.38 20.42 12.76
C THR A 490 26.94 20.83 13.00
N ARG A 491 26.10 19.85 13.38
CA ARG A 491 24.68 20.03 13.73
C ARG A 491 24.44 19.52 15.15
N PRO A 492 24.74 20.32 16.19
CA PRO A 492 24.79 19.83 17.56
C PRO A 492 23.45 19.33 18.09
N VAL A 493 22.34 20.00 17.71
CA VAL A 493 20.99 19.58 18.10
C VAL A 493 20.65 18.21 17.51
N CYS A 494 21.00 17.95 16.25
CA CYS A 494 20.78 16.64 15.62
C CYS A 494 21.60 15.53 16.30
N ALA A 495 22.86 15.82 16.66
CA ALA A 495 23.70 14.90 17.42
C ALA A 495 23.14 14.64 18.83
N LEU A 496 22.57 15.67 19.49
CA LEU A 496 21.88 15.51 20.76
C LEU A 496 20.67 14.59 20.64
N ILE A 497 19.81 14.80 19.64
CA ILE A 497 18.64 13.94 19.40
C ILE A 497 19.06 12.47 19.24
N ALA A 498 20.17 12.20 18.56
CA ALA A 498 20.70 10.84 18.41
C ALA A 498 21.20 10.21 19.70
N ARG A 499 21.71 11.03 20.65
CA ARG A 499 22.18 10.57 21.96
C ARG A 499 21.06 10.42 22.98
N LEU A 500 19.89 11.00 22.75
CA LEU A 500 18.77 10.92 23.69
C LEU A 500 18.32 9.45 23.85
N PRO A 501 18.24 8.92 25.09
CA PRO A 501 17.70 7.58 25.34
C PRO A 501 16.24 7.44 24.87
N SER A 502 15.52 8.56 24.81
CA SER A 502 14.15 8.61 24.33
C SER A 502 14.01 8.48 22.80
N LEU A 503 15.09 8.53 22.01
CA LEU A 503 14.99 8.35 20.56
C LEU A 503 14.42 6.97 20.22
N CYS A 504 15.02 5.90 20.76
CA CYS A 504 14.55 4.53 20.57
C CYS A 504 14.53 3.81 21.94
N PRO A 505 13.47 4.01 22.75
CA PRO A 505 13.38 3.37 24.05
C PRO A 505 13.26 1.85 23.91
N PRO A 506 13.84 1.05 24.83
CA PRO A 506 13.65 -0.39 24.84
C PRO A 506 12.16 -0.73 25.04
N ALA A 507 11.71 -1.86 24.49
CA ALA A 507 10.33 -2.30 24.67
C ALA A 507 10.11 -2.78 26.11
N LEU A 508 9.12 -2.20 26.79
CA LEU A 508 8.76 -2.53 28.17
C LEU A 508 7.47 -3.36 28.25
N THR A 509 6.64 -3.29 27.21
CA THR A 509 5.29 -3.90 27.20
C THR A 509 5.16 -5.02 26.16
N THR A 510 4.04 -5.75 26.23
CA THR A 510 3.64 -6.73 25.19
C THR A 510 3.18 -6.07 23.88
N ALA A 511 3.11 -4.73 23.82
CA ALA A 511 2.66 -3.94 22.68
C ALA A 511 3.80 -3.08 22.10
N PRO A 512 4.93 -3.68 21.66
CA PRO A 512 6.15 -2.96 21.31
C PRO A 512 5.95 -1.99 20.14
N GLY A 513 5.05 -2.29 19.20
CA GLY A 513 4.72 -1.43 18.07
C GLY A 513 3.97 -0.16 18.48
N ARG A 514 2.95 -0.30 19.35
CA ARG A 514 2.21 0.85 19.89
C ARG A 514 3.07 1.70 20.83
N GLU A 515 3.96 1.04 21.57
CA GLU A 515 4.89 1.70 22.49
C GLU A 515 5.87 2.61 21.76
N ILE A 516 6.54 2.11 20.70
CA ILE A 516 7.50 2.92 19.95
C ILE A 516 6.83 4.14 19.30
N ALA A 517 5.59 4.01 18.83
CA ALA A 517 4.84 5.13 18.25
C ALA A 517 4.48 6.23 19.28
N ARG A 518 4.33 5.89 20.57
CA ARG A 518 3.91 6.86 21.62
C ARG A 518 5.06 7.37 22.47
N VAL A 519 6.03 6.52 22.79
CA VAL A 519 7.05 6.79 23.80
C VAL A 519 8.33 7.32 23.18
N SER A 520 8.65 6.97 21.93
CA SER A 520 9.84 7.49 21.25
C SER A 520 9.82 9.02 21.12
N PHE A 521 10.99 9.60 20.85
CA PHE A 521 11.13 11.04 20.69
C PHE A 521 10.33 11.54 19.48
N LEU A 522 10.47 10.86 18.34
CA LEU A 522 9.78 11.21 17.10
C LEU A 522 8.37 10.64 16.98
N GLY A 523 7.98 9.71 17.86
CA GLY A 523 6.66 9.07 17.88
C GLY A 523 5.48 10.03 17.69
N PRO A 524 5.31 11.02 18.58
CA PRO A 524 4.24 12.01 18.47
C PRO A 524 4.27 12.82 17.16
N PHE A 525 5.46 13.09 16.61
CA PHE A 525 5.59 13.87 15.38
C PHE A 525 5.08 13.11 14.15
N PHE A 526 5.23 11.78 14.14
CA PHE A 526 4.69 10.92 13.10
C PHE A 526 3.21 10.53 13.32
N ALA A 527 2.64 10.76 14.50
CA ALA A 527 1.30 10.31 14.86
C ALA A 527 0.13 11.16 14.29
N ILE A 528 0.42 12.12 13.42
CA ILE A 528 -0.60 12.93 12.71
C ILE A 528 -1.44 12.02 11.81
N SER A 529 -2.74 11.92 12.05
CA SER A 529 -3.56 10.87 11.42
C SER A 529 -4.97 11.33 11.07
N LEU A 530 -5.43 10.92 9.89
CA LEU A 530 -6.79 11.11 9.41
C LEU A 530 -7.69 9.90 9.69
N PHE A 531 -7.14 8.79 10.23
CA PHE A 531 -7.92 7.57 10.46
C PHE A 531 -8.90 7.73 11.63
N ALA A 532 -10.14 7.27 11.43
CA ALA A 532 -11.19 7.36 12.43
C ALA A 532 -10.90 6.55 13.71
N GLU A 533 -10.15 5.45 13.60
CA GLU A 533 -9.73 4.63 14.75
C GLU A 533 -8.78 5.37 15.69
N GLU A 534 -7.97 6.28 15.15
CA GLU A 534 -6.97 7.04 15.90
C GLU A 534 -7.52 8.39 16.36
N ASN A 535 -8.36 9.04 15.54
CA ASN A 535 -8.94 10.35 15.81
C ASN A 535 -10.48 10.36 15.60
N PRO A 536 -11.27 9.72 16.49
CA PRO A 536 -12.72 9.61 16.31
C PRO A 536 -13.45 10.96 16.35
N ARG A 537 -12.96 11.93 17.15
CA ARG A 537 -13.54 13.27 17.23
C ARG A 537 -13.43 14.05 15.92
N LEU A 538 -12.29 13.91 15.22
CA LEU A 538 -12.09 14.49 13.90
C LEU A 538 -13.08 13.87 12.91
N ALA A 539 -13.22 12.54 12.92
CA ALA A 539 -14.13 11.83 12.04
C ALA A 539 -15.59 12.25 12.23
N GLU A 540 -16.01 12.49 13.49
CA GLU A 540 -17.38 12.94 13.81
C GLU A 540 -17.64 14.37 13.34
N ARG A 541 -16.69 15.28 13.53
CA ARG A 541 -16.83 16.70 13.16
C ARG A 541 -16.79 16.89 11.64
N MET A 542 -15.91 16.18 10.94
CA MET A 542 -15.59 16.45 9.53
C MET A 542 -16.44 15.65 8.55
N PHE A 543 -16.87 14.44 8.93
CA PHE A 543 -17.66 13.55 8.07
C PHE A 543 -19.07 13.31 8.63
N GLY A 544 -19.54 14.23 9.48
CA GLY A 544 -20.90 14.19 10.05
C GLY A 544 -22.00 14.62 9.07
N VAL A 545 -21.69 15.51 8.12
CA VAL A 545 -22.64 16.13 7.19
C VAL A 545 -22.11 16.00 5.74
N GLY A 546 -22.17 14.79 5.18
CA GLY A 546 -21.73 14.53 3.81
C GLY A 546 -20.21 14.63 3.59
N THR A 547 -19.75 14.25 2.39
CA THR A 547 -18.34 14.38 1.99
C THR A 547 -18.14 15.65 1.19
N ASP A 548 -17.44 16.62 1.76
CA ASP A 548 -16.95 17.76 0.98
C ASP A 548 -15.56 17.43 0.42
N GLN A 549 -15.44 17.30 -0.90
CA GLN A 549 -14.19 16.98 -1.57
C GLN A 549 -13.11 18.06 -1.33
N SER A 550 -13.52 19.31 -1.11
CA SER A 550 -12.60 20.42 -0.82
C SER A 550 -11.95 20.29 0.56
N LEU A 551 -12.70 19.75 1.52
CA LEU A 551 -12.24 19.47 2.88
C LEU A 551 -11.22 18.33 2.88
N VAL A 552 -11.52 17.25 2.15
CA VAL A 552 -10.60 16.11 1.96
C VAL A 552 -9.29 16.59 1.36
N PHE A 553 -9.34 17.41 0.31
CA PHE A 553 -8.15 17.99 -0.31
C PHE A 553 -7.34 18.87 0.65
N SER A 554 -8.01 19.69 1.47
CA SER A 554 -7.35 20.55 2.44
C SER A 554 -6.62 19.74 3.53
N LEU A 555 -7.26 18.68 4.04
CA LEU A 555 -6.68 17.76 5.02
C LEU A 555 -5.48 16.99 4.44
N GLN A 556 -5.59 16.52 3.19
CA GLN A 556 -4.47 15.87 2.50
C GLN A 556 -3.27 16.80 2.38
N ARG A 557 -3.49 18.07 2.00
CA ARG A 557 -2.42 19.08 1.92
C ARG A 557 -1.76 19.36 3.28
N GLU A 558 -2.51 19.37 4.36
CA GLU A 558 -1.99 19.58 5.71
C GLU A 558 -1.10 18.42 6.17
N VAL A 559 -1.56 17.18 5.95
CA VAL A 559 -0.77 15.98 6.24
C VAL A 559 0.48 15.93 5.37
N GLU A 560 0.38 16.27 4.09
CA GLU A 560 1.54 16.30 3.18
C GLU A 560 2.54 17.42 3.54
N ALA A 561 2.06 18.59 3.97
CA ALA A 561 2.92 19.66 4.49
C ALA A 561 3.67 19.20 5.77
N SER A 562 2.99 18.46 6.63
CA SER A 562 3.59 17.85 7.82
C SER A 562 4.65 16.81 7.44
N ARG A 563 4.35 15.88 6.52
CA ARG A 563 5.31 14.90 5.97
C ARG A 563 6.53 15.56 5.34
N SER A 564 6.33 16.64 4.60
CA SER A 564 7.42 17.43 4.00
C SER A 564 8.33 18.06 5.06
N THR A 565 7.74 18.60 6.13
CA THR A 565 8.49 19.16 7.26
C THR A 565 9.26 18.07 8.03
N LEU A 566 8.63 16.92 8.27
CA LEU A 566 9.26 15.74 8.87
C LEU A 566 10.42 15.22 8.03
N HIS A 567 10.28 15.20 6.71
CA HIS A 567 11.38 14.85 5.81
C HIS A 567 12.57 15.80 5.97
N VAL A 568 12.36 17.12 6.05
CA VAL A 568 13.44 18.09 6.29
C VAL A 568 14.13 17.84 7.64
N ILE A 569 13.36 17.58 8.70
CA ILE A 569 13.90 17.23 10.02
C ILE A 569 14.76 15.97 9.94
N CYS A 570 14.21 14.87 9.39
CA CYS A 570 14.92 13.59 9.25
C CYS A 570 16.16 13.73 8.36
N HIS A 571 16.08 14.49 7.27
CA HIS A 571 17.21 14.75 6.39
C HIS A 571 18.33 15.49 7.12
N ASN A 572 18.00 16.54 7.89
CA ASN A 572 18.99 17.27 8.68
C ASN A 572 19.67 16.39 9.73
N ILE A 573 18.93 15.46 10.35
CA ILE A 573 19.51 14.46 11.27
C ILE A 573 20.47 13.53 10.54
N LEU A 574 20.09 12.98 9.39
CA LEU A 574 20.90 12.05 8.60
C LEU A 574 22.16 12.68 7.97
N LEU A 575 22.17 14.01 7.78
CA LEU A 575 23.36 14.75 7.36
C LEU A 575 24.45 14.76 8.45
N CYS A 576 24.07 14.61 9.73
CA CYS A 576 25.02 14.47 10.83
C CYS A 576 25.61 13.04 10.85
N PRO A 577 26.94 12.87 10.73
CA PRO A 577 27.56 11.53 10.72
C PRO A 577 27.28 10.72 11.98
N GLU A 578 27.42 11.33 13.16
CA GLU A 578 27.21 10.69 14.46
C GLU A 578 25.76 10.25 14.68
N ALA A 579 24.80 10.99 14.12
CA ALA A 579 23.38 10.70 14.26
C ALA A 579 22.87 9.67 13.24
N ARG A 580 23.60 9.43 12.15
CA ARG A 580 23.09 8.66 11.01
C ARG A 580 22.73 7.22 11.36
N GLU A 581 23.66 6.50 11.99
CA GLU A 581 23.46 5.10 12.34
C GLU A 581 22.38 4.91 13.43
N PRO A 582 22.41 5.63 14.59
CA PRO A 582 21.34 5.55 15.59
C PRO A 582 19.96 5.87 15.00
N PHE A 583 19.89 6.82 14.09
CA PHE A 583 18.64 7.24 13.47
C PHE A 583 18.10 6.23 12.45
N LEU A 584 18.97 5.60 11.65
CA LEU A 584 18.53 4.50 10.80
C LEU A 584 18.12 3.27 11.62
N ASN A 585 18.84 3.00 12.71
CA ASN A 585 18.48 1.93 13.65
C ASN A 585 17.10 2.18 14.29
N TYR A 586 16.72 3.45 14.54
CA TYR A 586 15.35 3.78 14.95
C TYR A 586 14.31 3.32 13.92
N PHE A 587 14.52 3.57 12.61
CA PHE A 587 13.60 3.08 11.58
C PHE A 587 13.59 1.54 11.48
N ALA A 588 14.75 0.89 11.62
CA ALA A 588 14.82 -0.57 11.69
C ALA A 588 14.02 -1.13 12.87
N ASN A 589 14.13 -0.53 14.05
CA ASN A 589 13.34 -0.91 15.24
C ASN A 589 11.85 -0.66 15.05
N VAL A 590 11.45 0.44 14.38
CA VAL A 590 10.04 0.69 14.04
C VAL A 590 9.49 -0.43 13.16
N LEU A 591 10.26 -0.91 12.18
CA LEU A 591 9.89 -2.06 11.35
C LEU A 591 9.77 -3.33 12.17
N GLN A 592 10.85 -3.73 12.86
CA GLN A 592 10.91 -4.99 13.62
C GLN A 592 9.78 -5.12 14.64
N ARG A 593 9.45 -4.04 15.38
CA ARG A 593 8.37 -4.04 16.37
C ARG A 593 6.96 -4.09 15.76
N ASN A 594 6.85 -3.93 14.44
CA ASN A 594 5.59 -3.91 13.70
C ASN A 594 5.51 -4.95 12.58
N GLU A 595 6.48 -5.87 12.44
CA GLU A 595 6.50 -6.90 11.38
C GLU A 595 5.20 -7.72 11.33
N ARG A 596 4.57 -7.96 12.49
CA ARG A 596 3.29 -8.67 12.60
C ARG A 596 2.14 -7.97 11.86
N ARG A 597 2.26 -6.70 11.48
CA ARG A 597 1.26 -6.00 10.64
C ARG A 597 1.06 -6.66 9.27
N ALA A 598 2.06 -7.39 8.76
CA ALA A 598 1.96 -8.14 7.51
C ALA A 598 1.19 -9.47 7.63
N GLN A 599 0.88 -9.93 8.85
CA GLN A 599 0.14 -11.18 9.06
C GLN A 599 -1.33 -11.05 8.66
N LEU A 600 -1.95 -12.19 8.31
CA LEU A 600 -3.36 -12.22 7.90
C LEU A 600 -4.32 -11.75 9.02
N GLN A 601 -4.04 -12.17 10.25
CA GLN A 601 -4.75 -11.78 11.46
C GLN A 601 -3.78 -11.06 12.38
N THR A 602 -4.13 -9.85 12.78
CA THR A 602 -3.27 -8.97 13.57
C THR A 602 -4.01 -8.50 14.81
N ASP A 603 -3.29 -8.43 15.93
CA ASP A 603 -3.78 -7.74 17.13
C ASP A 603 -3.43 -6.25 17.04
N GLU A 604 -4.39 -5.44 16.58
CA GLU A 604 -4.27 -4.00 16.41
C GLU A 604 -3.90 -3.26 17.70
N ARG A 605 -4.15 -3.84 18.88
CA ARG A 605 -3.83 -3.22 20.17
C ARG A 605 -2.33 -3.24 20.47
N SER A 606 -1.62 -4.24 19.94
CA SER A 606 -0.17 -4.42 20.12
C SER A 606 0.69 -3.60 19.14
N LEU A 607 0.08 -3.13 18.03
CA LEU A 607 0.76 -2.56 16.87
C LEU A 607 0.60 -1.03 16.80
N ALA A 608 1.51 -0.39 16.07
CA ALA A 608 1.39 1.03 15.72
C ALA A 608 0.20 1.25 14.77
N GLY A 609 -0.41 2.42 14.86
CA GLY A 609 -1.52 2.82 14.00
C GLY A 609 -1.09 3.11 12.55
N ASP A 610 -2.05 3.05 11.62
CA ASP A 610 -1.85 3.25 10.19
C ASP A 610 -1.36 4.68 9.89
N GLY A 611 -1.85 5.70 10.60
CA GLY A 611 -1.43 7.08 10.40
C GLY A 611 0.06 7.27 10.67
N PHE A 612 0.53 6.74 11.80
CA PHE A 612 1.96 6.74 12.16
C PHE A 612 2.80 6.02 11.11
N MET A 613 2.42 4.79 10.76
CA MET A 613 3.21 3.96 9.84
C MET A 613 3.27 4.56 8.42
N LEU A 614 2.17 5.13 7.91
CA LEU A 614 2.16 5.78 6.60
C LEU A 614 2.97 7.07 6.56
N ASN A 615 3.02 7.85 7.65
CA ASN A 615 3.86 9.03 7.70
C ASN A 615 5.35 8.69 7.71
N VAL A 616 5.75 7.63 8.43
CA VAL A 616 7.11 7.11 8.37
C VAL A 616 7.43 6.59 6.96
N CYS A 617 6.52 5.81 6.36
CA CYS A 617 6.65 5.33 4.98
C CYS A 617 6.84 6.49 3.99
N SER A 618 6.04 7.55 4.09
CA SER A 618 6.14 8.72 3.23
C SER A 618 7.48 9.45 3.36
N VAL A 619 8.03 9.56 4.58
CA VAL A 619 9.35 10.17 4.79
C VAL A 619 10.46 9.30 4.20
N LEU A 620 10.40 7.99 4.38
CA LEU A 620 11.35 7.05 3.77
C LEU A 620 11.26 7.04 2.24
N GLN A 621 10.06 7.18 1.67
CA GLN A 621 9.88 7.41 0.24
C GLN A 621 10.61 8.68 -0.21
N LEU A 622 10.38 9.82 0.45
CA LEU A 622 11.03 11.10 0.12
C LEU A 622 12.56 11.02 0.20
N LEU A 623 13.10 10.34 1.21
CA LEU A 623 14.54 10.11 1.35
C LEU A 623 15.10 9.23 0.22
N SER A 624 14.30 8.28 -0.28
CA SER A 624 14.71 7.33 -1.32
C SER A 624 14.73 7.92 -2.74
N VAL A 625 13.98 9.00 -3.01
CA VAL A 625 13.85 9.60 -4.37
C VAL A 625 15.21 9.92 -5.02
N ARG A 626 16.20 10.36 -4.24
CA ARG A 626 17.53 10.73 -4.77
C ARG A 626 18.51 9.56 -4.88
N ILE A 627 18.10 8.35 -4.50
CA ILE A 627 18.95 7.16 -4.52
C ILE A 627 18.94 6.54 -5.92
N LYS A 628 20.12 6.47 -6.53
CA LYS A 628 20.30 5.75 -7.80
C LYS A 628 20.47 4.26 -7.53
N LEU A 629 19.74 3.42 -8.25
CA LEU A 629 19.76 1.95 -8.10
C LEU A 629 21.17 1.35 -8.25
N GLU A 630 22.02 1.94 -9.09
CA GLU A 630 23.43 1.52 -9.28
C GLU A 630 24.27 1.57 -7.99
N ARG A 631 23.87 2.37 -7.01
CA ARG A 631 24.55 2.52 -5.71
C ARG A 631 23.94 1.63 -4.63
N VAL A 632 22.84 0.95 -4.92
CA VAL A 632 22.19 0.01 -4.01
C VAL A 632 22.83 -1.35 -4.20
N TYR A 633 23.30 -1.95 -3.12
CA TYR A 633 23.87 -3.29 -3.16
C TYR A 633 22.74 -4.34 -3.16
N PRO A 634 22.53 -5.10 -4.25
CA PRO A 634 21.34 -5.93 -4.40
C PRO A 634 21.29 -7.16 -3.47
N LEU A 635 22.42 -7.58 -2.90
CA LEU A 635 22.52 -8.76 -2.04
C LEU A 635 22.44 -8.39 -0.54
N TYR A 636 22.13 -7.13 -0.21
CA TYR A 636 22.17 -6.65 1.16
C TYR A 636 21.37 -7.50 2.15
N THR A 637 20.13 -7.89 1.81
CA THR A 637 19.25 -8.68 2.70
C THR A 637 19.77 -10.08 3.03
N PHE A 638 20.78 -10.56 2.30
CA PHE A 638 21.40 -11.87 2.48
C PHE A 638 22.66 -11.83 3.35
N GLN A 639 23.15 -10.64 3.70
CA GLN A 639 24.32 -10.48 4.55
C GLN A 639 24.02 -10.96 6.00
N PRO A 640 25.01 -11.51 6.74
CA PRO A 640 24.77 -12.03 8.10
C PRO A 640 24.28 -10.98 9.11
N ASP A 641 24.85 -9.77 9.08
CA ASP A 641 24.65 -8.70 10.07
C ASP A 641 23.63 -7.64 9.63
N THR A 642 22.57 -8.03 8.92
CA THR A 642 21.57 -7.08 8.45
C THR A 642 20.63 -6.65 9.57
N TRP A 643 20.19 -5.39 9.53
CA TRP A 643 19.12 -4.92 10.43
C TRP A 643 17.74 -5.47 10.05
N ILE A 644 17.62 -6.07 8.88
CA ILE A 644 16.36 -6.63 8.38
C ILE A 644 16.67 -8.03 7.87
N SER A 645 16.09 -9.04 8.52
CA SER A 645 16.26 -10.44 8.15
C SER A 645 15.12 -10.87 7.23
N VAL A 646 15.46 -11.63 6.18
CA VAL A 646 14.50 -12.31 5.29
C VAL A 646 14.63 -13.83 5.38
N ARG A 647 15.29 -14.34 6.43
CA ARG A 647 15.65 -15.76 6.52
C ARG A 647 14.43 -16.67 6.66
N ASP A 648 13.43 -16.23 7.39
CA ASP A 648 12.22 -17.01 7.70
C ASP A 648 11.11 -16.86 6.65
N GLU A 649 11.37 -16.08 5.59
CA GLU A 649 10.38 -15.79 4.54
C GLU A 649 10.30 -16.90 3.48
N THR A 650 9.10 -17.07 2.90
CA THR A 650 8.92 -17.88 1.69
C THR A 650 9.64 -17.23 0.51
N ARG A 651 10.23 -18.04 -0.37
CA ARG A 651 11.14 -17.57 -1.43
C ARG A 651 10.61 -17.97 -2.81
N LEU A 652 10.95 -17.19 -3.83
CA LEU A 652 10.41 -17.38 -5.19
C LEU A 652 10.67 -18.78 -5.79
N TYR A 653 11.82 -19.37 -5.50
CA TYR A 653 12.19 -20.68 -6.07
C TYR A 653 12.89 -21.60 -5.07
N PHE A 654 13.87 -21.06 -4.32
CA PHE A 654 14.65 -21.84 -3.38
C PHE A 654 13.83 -22.33 -2.18
N THR A 655 14.13 -23.54 -1.75
CA THR A 655 13.77 -24.00 -0.40
C THR A 655 14.61 -23.27 0.65
N ALA A 656 14.15 -23.29 1.91
CA ALA A 656 14.91 -22.70 3.02
C ALA A 656 16.33 -23.30 3.13
N GLN A 657 16.45 -24.62 2.92
CA GLN A 657 17.74 -25.31 2.95
C GLN A 657 18.65 -24.91 1.78
N GLU A 658 18.15 -24.91 0.55
CA GLU A 658 18.95 -24.51 -0.62
C GLU A 658 19.46 -23.07 -0.53
N ALA A 659 18.63 -22.17 0.02
CA ALA A 659 19.04 -20.80 0.28
C ALA A 659 20.14 -20.75 1.35
N GLN A 660 20.02 -21.53 2.43
CA GLN A 660 21.02 -21.59 3.48
C GLN A 660 22.35 -22.16 2.96
N ASP A 661 22.32 -23.27 2.20
CA ASP A 661 23.50 -23.88 1.59
C ASP A 661 24.23 -22.90 0.66
N TRP A 662 23.48 -22.10 -0.10
CA TRP A 662 24.05 -21.04 -0.93
C TRP A 662 24.73 -19.93 -0.10
N LEU A 663 24.10 -19.48 0.98
CA LEU A 663 24.66 -18.46 1.87
C LEU A 663 25.91 -18.98 2.60
N ASP A 664 25.88 -20.22 3.06
CA ASP A 664 27.03 -20.86 3.71
C ASP A 664 28.18 -21.02 2.72
N GLY A 665 27.89 -21.37 1.46
CA GLY A 665 28.88 -21.38 0.39
C GLY A 665 29.54 -20.02 0.15
N LEU A 666 28.77 -18.94 0.18
CA LEU A 666 29.30 -17.57 0.04
C LEU A 666 30.09 -17.11 1.27
N ASN A 667 29.62 -17.42 2.48
CA ASN A 667 30.27 -17.01 3.72
C ASN A 667 31.58 -17.76 3.98
N ASN A 668 31.66 -19.02 3.51
CA ASN A 668 32.86 -19.85 3.63
C ASN A 668 33.87 -19.62 2.50
N ASP A 669 33.48 -18.92 1.43
CA ASP A 669 34.40 -18.58 0.32
C ASP A 669 35.35 -17.45 0.75
N PRO A 670 36.67 -17.71 0.89
CA PRO A 670 37.64 -16.68 1.29
C PRO A 670 37.80 -15.55 0.24
N ALA A 671 37.37 -15.76 -1.00
CA ALA A 671 37.36 -14.73 -2.04
C ALA A 671 36.16 -13.77 -1.91
N HIS A 672 35.09 -14.19 -1.22
CA HIS A 672 33.89 -13.38 -1.06
C HIS A 672 34.02 -12.45 0.15
N LYS A 673 33.75 -11.15 -0.05
CA LYS A 673 33.67 -10.16 1.03
C LYS A 673 32.40 -9.34 0.88
N TRP A 674 31.60 -9.34 1.94
CA TRP A 674 30.41 -8.50 2.04
C TRP A 674 30.82 -7.02 2.10
N PRO A 675 30.27 -6.16 1.23
CA PRO A 675 30.53 -4.73 1.30
C PRO A 675 29.80 -4.12 2.50
N GLU A 676 30.40 -3.10 3.10
CA GLU A 676 29.74 -2.32 4.16
C GLU A 676 28.47 -1.64 3.61
N ALA A 677 27.37 -1.79 4.35
CA ALA A 677 26.07 -1.29 3.95
C ALA A 677 26.03 0.25 4.03
N LYS A 678 26.18 0.90 2.88
CA LYS A 678 26.10 2.37 2.78
C LYS A 678 24.68 2.87 3.02
N PHE A 679 24.56 4.13 3.44
CA PHE A 679 23.28 4.83 3.62
C PHE A 679 22.28 4.59 2.48
N GLN A 680 22.72 4.65 1.22
CA GLN A 680 21.84 4.46 0.06
C GLN A 680 21.20 3.07 0.04
N THR A 681 21.96 2.03 0.38
CA THR A 681 21.46 0.66 0.42
C THR A 681 20.50 0.48 1.60
N LEU A 682 20.92 0.91 2.79
CA LEU A 682 20.11 0.84 4.02
C LEU A 682 18.78 1.56 3.86
N CYS A 683 18.81 2.82 3.41
CA CYS A 683 17.60 3.62 3.24
C CYS A 683 16.66 3.01 2.20
N TRP A 684 17.18 2.50 1.08
CA TRP A 684 16.35 1.90 0.03
C TRP A 684 15.64 0.62 0.53
N PHE A 685 16.35 -0.28 1.22
CA PHE A 685 15.74 -1.49 1.77
C PHE A 685 14.81 -1.19 2.95
N LEU A 686 15.13 -0.23 3.83
CA LEU A 686 14.21 0.23 4.86
C LEU A 686 12.91 0.77 4.25
N THR A 687 12.99 1.51 3.14
CA THR A 687 11.81 1.98 2.41
C THR A 687 11.00 0.81 1.85
N LEU A 688 11.64 -0.21 1.27
CA LEU A 688 10.96 -1.39 0.72
C LEU A 688 10.20 -2.16 1.80
N HIS A 689 10.87 -2.50 2.91
CA HIS A 689 10.21 -3.20 4.02
C HIS A 689 9.14 -2.33 4.70
N MET A 690 9.28 -1.00 4.67
CA MET A 690 8.22 -0.11 5.15
C MET A 690 6.98 -0.14 4.25
N HIS A 691 7.12 -0.33 2.93
CA HIS A 691 5.93 -0.54 2.09
C HIS A 691 5.20 -1.82 2.49
N HIS A 692 5.94 -2.90 2.73
CA HIS A 692 5.40 -4.20 3.15
C HIS A 692 4.68 -4.15 4.52
N VAL A 693 5.24 -3.42 5.49
CA VAL A 693 4.70 -3.40 6.87
C VAL A 693 3.68 -2.26 7.10
N ALA A 694 3.78 -1.17 6.35
CA ALA A 694 2.91 0.01 6.51
C ALA A 694 1.86 0.12 5.40
N LEU A 695 2.31 0.22 4.14
CA LEU A 695 1.45 0.57 3.02
C LEU A 695 0.50 -0.58 2.69
N ILE A 696 1.03 -1.76 2.39
CA ILE A 696 0.23 -2.92 1.94
C ILE A 696 -0.84 -3.33 2.97
N PRO A 697 -0.55 -3.44 4.28
CA PRO A 697 -1.56 -3.77 5.28
C PRO A 697 -2.66 -2.70 5.39
N ALA A 698 -2.33 -1.43 5.17
CA ALA A 698 -3.32 -0.36 5.16
C ALA A 698 -4.24 -0.46 3.93
N LEU A 699 -3.71 -0.85 2.76
CA LEU A 699 -4.52 -1.14 1.55
C LEU A 699 -5.48 -2.32 1.79
N HIS A 700 -4.96 -3.43 2.34
CA HIS A 700 -5.78 -4.60 2.68
C HIS A 700 -6.88 -4.25 3.69
N THR A 701 -6.55 -3.44 4.70
CA THR A 701 -7.52 -3.01 5.72
C THR A 701 -8.62 -2.15 5.11
N HIS A 702 -8.28 -1.26 4.18
CA HIS A 702 -9.26 -0.50 3.41
C HIS A 702 -10.18 -1.41 2.57
N GLN A 703 -9.63 -2.38 1.83
CA GLN A 703 -10.43 -3.33 1.05
C GLN A 703 -11.35 -4.20 1.94
N ARG A 704 -10.85 -4.68 3.09
CA ARG A 704 -11.67 -5.39 4.10
C ARG A 704 -12.81 -4.52 4.59
N ARG A 705 -12.56 -3.24 4.84
CA ARG A 705 -13.57 -2.25 5.26
C ARG A 705 -14.62 -2.01 4.19
N LEU A 706 -14.24 -1.93 2.92
CA LEU A 706 -15.19 -1.83 1.79
C LEU A 706 -16.11 -3.05 1.71
N ARG A 707 -15.56 -4.27 1.83
CA ARG A 707 -16.34 -5.51 1.84
C ARG A 707 -17.32 -5.54 3.01
N ALA A 708 -16.84 -5.28 4.23
CA ALA A 708 -17.68 -5.24 5.43
C ALA A 708 -18.80 -4.17 5.33
N PHE A 709 -18.53 -3.03 4.70
CA PHE A 709 -19.54 -2.01 4.43
C PHE A 709 -20.63 -2.51 3.48
N ARG A 710 -20.25 -3.12 2.34
CA ARG A 710 -21.21 -3.68 1.36
C ARG A 710 -22.04 -4.81 1.97
N ASP A 711 -21.39 -5.72 2.70
CA ASP A 711 -22.06 -6.87 3.34
C ASP A 711 -23.08 -6.39 4.38
N LEU A 712 -22.68 -5.45 5.25
CA LEU A 712 -23.60 -4.89 6.25
C LEU A 712 -24.74 -4.09 5.59
N GLN A 713 -24.46 -3.36 4.51
CA GLN A 713 -25.47 -2.65 3.75
C GLN A 713 -26.51 -3.61 3.19
N LYS A 714 -26.08 -4.69 2.54
CA LYS A 714 -26.95 -5.72 2.00
C LYS A 714 -27.81 -6.37 3.09
N VAL A 715 -27.22 -6.71 4.23
CA VAL A 715 -27.95 -7.28 5.38
C VAL A 715 -29.00 -6.31 5.93
N ILE A 716 -28.72 -5.00 5.96
CA ILE A 716 -29.70 -3.98 6.33
C ILE A 716 -30.84 -3.91 5.31
N GLU A 717 -30.52 -3.90 4.02
CA GLU A 717 -31.50 -3.86 2.93
C GLU A 717 -32.43 -5.09 2.97
N GLU A 718 -31.86 -6.29 3.12
CA GLU A 718 -32.62 -7.54 3.25
C GLU A 718 -33.55 -7.52 4.48
N LEU A 719 -33.06 -7.06 5.64
CA LEU A 719 -33.88 -6.98 6.86
C LEU A 719 -35.01 -5.96 6.75
N VAL A 720 -34.79 -4.84 6.04
CA VAL A 720 -35.79 -3.81 5.76
C VAL A 720 -36.84 -4.33 4.78
N VAL A 721 -36.42 -5.02 3.71
CA VAL A 721 -37.35 -5.65 2.75
C VAL A 721 -38.22 -6.71 3.42
N ALA A 722 -37.66 -7.47 4.36
CA ALA A 722 -38.40 -8.47 5.15
C ALA A 722 -39.29 -7.86 6.24
N GLU A 723 -39.30 -6.54 6.47
CA GLU A 723 -40.07 -5.88 7.53
C GLU A 723 -41.54 -6.32 7.62
N PRO A 724 -42.31 -6.41 6.52
CA PRO A 724 -43.71 -6.84 6.59
C PRO A 724 -43.90 -8.24 7.18
N GLN A 725 -42.92 -9.12 7.04
CA GLN A 725 -42.99 -10.52 7.47
C GLN A 725 -42.77 -10.67 8.98
N TRP A 726 -41.86 -9.88 9.55
CA TRP A 726 -41.49 -10.00 10.97
C TRP A 726 -42.09 -8.92 11.86
N ARG A 727 -42.63 -7.81 11.32
CA ARG A 727 -43.13 -6.66 12.11
C ARG A 727 -44.23 -7.01 13.13
N ASN A 728 -45.02 -8.04 12.84
CA ASN A 728 -46.13 -8.50 13.70
C ASN A 728 -45.79 -9.76 14.51
N THR A 729 -44.53 -10.19 14.52
CA THR A 729 -44.07 -11.39 15.26
C THR A 729 -43.45 -11.01 16.61
N TYR A 730 -43.31 -11.99 17.51
CA TYR A 730 -42.60 -11.80 18.80
C TYR A 730 -41.15 -11.29 18.62
N SER A 731 -40.52 -11.62 17.49
CA SER A 731 -39.17 -11.19 17.14
C SER A 731 -39.07 -9.72 16.70
N ALA A 732 -40.19 -9.00 16.54
CA ALA A 732 -40.20 -7.64 15.99
C ALA A 732 -39.33 -6.65 16.79
N ASN A 733 -39.35 -6.73 18.11
CA ASN A 733 -38.54 -5.84 18.96
C ASN A 733 -37.04 -6.12 18.81
N ARG A 734 -36.65 -7.39 18.73
CA ARG A 734 -35.27 -7.80 18.48
C ARG A 734 -34.79 -7.32 17.10
N ASN A 735 -35.60 -7.49 16.06
CA ASN A 735 -35.25 -7.07 14.70
C ASN A 735 -35.17 -5.54 14.57
N LYS A 736 -36.07 -4.79 15.22
CA LYS A 736 -35.99 -3.32 15.29
C LYS A 736 -34.71 -2.85 15.99
N GLU A 737 -34.33 -3.50 17.09
CA GLU A 737 -33.10 -3.17 17.82
C GLU A 737 -31.84 -3.52 17.01
N LEU A 738 -31.81 -4.69 16.35
CA LEU A 738 -30.74 -5.08 15.43
C LEU A 738 -30.61 -4.07 14.28
N LEU A 739 -31.71 -3.68 13.66
CA LEU A 739 -31.73 -2.67 12.60
C LEU A 739 -31.21 -1.32 13.09
N ARG A 740 -31.57 -0.90 14.32
CA ARG A 740 -31.04 0.33 14.94
C ARG A 740 -29.53 0.25 15.14
N ARG A 741 -29.02 -0.89 15.65
CA ARG A 741 -27.58 -1.13 15.85
C ARG A 741 -26.82 -1.16 14.53
N TRP A 742 -27.31 -1.90 13.54
CA TRP A 742 -26.68 -1.99 12.22
C TRP A 742 -26.69 -0.65 11.48
N ARG A 743 -27.77 0.14 11.58
CA ARG A 743 -27.81 1.51 11.05
C ARG A 743 -26.81 2.44 11.74
N LYS A 744 -26.55 2.28 13.04
CA LYS A 744 -25.48 3.03 13.74
C LYS A 744 -24.09 2.56 13.28
N GLN A 745 -23.91 1.24 13.14
CA GLN A 745 -22.65 0.64 12.72
C GLN A 745 -22.27 0.99 11.29
N ILE A 746 -23.21 0.95 10.33
CA ILE A 746 -22.94 1.31 8.94
C ILE A 746 -22.56 2.79 8.81
N LYS A 747 -23.17 3.69 9.58
CA LYS A 747 -22.77 5.11 9.64
C LYS A 747 -21.35 5.27 10.19
N ARG A 748 -20.96 4.47 11.19
CA ARG A 748 -19.57 4.45 11.72
C ARG A 748 -18.58 3.92 10.68
N LEU A 749 -18.91 2.81 10.02
CA LEU A 749 -18.09 2.22 8.96
C LEU A 749 -17.96 3.14 7.75
N HIS A 750 -19.04 3.83 7.35
CA HIS A 750 -19.02 4.79 6.26
C HIS A 750 -18.04 5.95 6.53
N ARG A 751 -18.08 6.51 7.74
CA ARG A 751 -17.14 7.56 8.16
C ARG A 751 -15.70 7.05 8.22
N SER A 752 -15.48 5.87 8.81
CA SER A 752 -14.16 5.23 8.84
C SER A 752 -13.62 4.91 7.43
N LYS A 753 -14.50 4.54 6.48
CA LYS A 753 -14.17 4.38 5.06
C LYS A 753 -13.71 5.72 4.46
N GLN A 754 -14.48 6.79 4.59
CA GLN A 754 -14.14 8.11 4.03
C GLN A 754 -12.82 8.66 4.60
N CYS A 755 -12.60 8.48 5.90
CA CYS A 755 -11.34 8.83 6.57
C CYS A 755 -10.14 8.08 5.98
N ALA A 756 -10.28 6.77 5.75
CA ALA A 756 -9.22 5.98 5.13
C ALA A 756 -8.99 6.36 3.67
N GLU A 757 -10.04 6.66 2.90
CA GLU A 757 -9.90 7.15 1.52
C GLU A 757 -9.16 8.48 1.48
N ALA A 758 -9.48 9.41 2.38
CA ALA A 758 -8.76 10.68 2.52
C ALA A 758 -7.28 10.48 2.85
N ALA A 759 -6.94 9.52 3.72
CA ALA A 759 -5.56 9.25 4.13
C ALA A 759 -4.73 8.48 3.08
N LEU A 760 -5.32 7.48 2.43
CA LEU A 760 -4.64 6.53 1.54
C LEU A 760 -4.61 7.01 0.09
N LEU A 761 -5.69 7.61 -0.40
CA LEU A 761 -5.81 8.03 -1.81
C LEU A 761 -5.19 9.42 -2.07
N ASP A 762 -4.25 9.82 -1.21
CA ASP A 762 -3.40 10.98 -1.44
C ASP A 762 -2.50 10.75 -2.67
N LEU A 763 -2.62 11.63 -3.66
CA LEU A 763 -1.95 11.50 -4.94
C LEU A 763 -0.42 11.57 -4.80
N ASP A 764 0.09 12.36 -3.85
CA ASP A 764 1.51 12.52 -3.61
C ASP A 764 2.13 11.23 -3.01
N LEU A 765 1.45 10.62 -2.03
CA LEU A 765 1.83 9.33 -1.43
C LEU A 765 1.81 8.20 -2.47
N MET A 766 0.72 8.10 -3.25
CA MET A 766 0.59 7.05 -4.27
C MET A 766 1.60 7.23 -5.41
N ARG A 767 1.85 8.47 -5.85
CA ARG A 767 2.87 8.76 -6.88
C ARG A 767 4.25 8.27 -6.43
N ARG A 768 4.65 8.59 -5.20
CA ARG A 768 5.92 8.15 -4.64
C ARG A 768 6.00 6.62 -4.53
N GLY A 769 4.88 5.96 -4.19
CA GLY A 769 4.77 4.50 -4.21
C GLY A 769 5.04 3.90 -5.60
N VAL A 770 4.38 4.42 -6.65
CA VAL A 770 4.60 3.97 -8.04
C VAL A 770 6.06 4.14 -8.46
N GLN A 771 6.65 5.32 -8.19
CA GLN A 771 8.05 5.60 -8.51
C GLN A 771 9.03 4.70 -7.75
N PHE A 772 8.77 4.44 -6.47
CA PHE A 772 9.61 3.56 -5.67
C PHE A 772 9.54 2.11 -6.18
N TYR A 773 8.34 1.59 -6.43
CA TYR A 773 8.18 0.24 -6.99
C TYR A 773 8.76 0.10 -8.39
N SER A 774 8.85 1.17 -9.19
CA SER A 774 9.62 1.15 -10.45
C SER A 774 11.09 0.78 -10.21
N SER A 775 11.72 1.35 -9.18
CA SER A 775 13.11 1.01 -8.82
C SER A 775 13.26 -0.44 -8.33
N VAL A 776 12.26 -0.98 -7.61
CA VAL A 776 12.21 -2.37 -7.17
C VAL A 776 12.06 -3.30 -8.39
N CYS A 777 11.14 -2.99 -9.30
CA CYS A 777 10.94 -3.70 -10.55
C CYS A 777 12.23 -3.72 -11.40
N ALA A 778 12.96 -2.61 -11.48
CA ALA A 778 14.24 -2.54 -12.19
C ALA A 778 15.30 -3.48 -11.59
N MET A 779 15.36 -3.59 -10.25
CA MET A 779 16.24 -4.55 -9.57
C MET A 779 15.82 -5.99 -9.89
N LEU A 780 14.53 -6.30 -9.78
CA LEU A 780 14.00 -7.65 -10.03
C LEU A 780 14.17 -8.07 -11.50
N VAL A 781 14.00 -7.16 -12.46
CA VAL A 781 14.28 -7.43 -13.89
C VAL A 781 15.74 -7.78 -14.11
N LYS A 782 16.67 -7.06 -13.48
CA LYS A 782 18.11 -7.37 -13.57
C LYS A 782 18.43 -8.75 -13.01
N GLN A 783 17.84 -9.10 -11.87
CA GLN A 783 18.01 -10.40 -11.23
C GLN A 783 17.37 -11.54 -12.03
N LEU A 784 16.16 -11.34 -12.55
CA LEU A 784 15.44 -12.29 -13.39
C LEU A 784 16.19 -12.58 -14.69
N LYS A 785 16.71 -11.55 -15.37
CA LYS A 785 17.51 -11.72 -16.60
C LYS A 785 18.74 -12.60 -16.36
N ALA A 786 19.45 -12.39 -15.25
CA ALA A 786 20.57 -13.24 -14.86
C ALA A 786 20.14 -14.68 -14.53
N ALA A 787 18.93 -14.89 -14.00
CA ALA A 787 18.40 -16.21 -13.71
C ALA A 787 17.89 -16.95 -14.96
N ALA A 788 17.39 -16.22 -15.96
CA ALA A 788 16.86 -16.77 -17.21
C ALA A 788 17.97 -17.13 -18.22
N GLU A 789 19.10 -16.44 -18.19
CA GLU A 789 20.24 -16.71 -19.08
C GLU A 789 21.04 -17.96 -18.63
N PRO A 790 21.20 -18.99 -19.48
CA PRO A 790 21.93 -20.20 -19.12
C PRO A 790 23.38 -19.97 -18.71
N THR A 791 24.02 -18.96 -19.31
CA THR A 791 25.42 -18.58 -19.06
C THR A 791 25.65 -17.91 -17.71
N THR A 792 24.63 -17.22 -17.16
CA THR A 792 24.73 -16.47 -15.89
C THR A 792 23.87 -17.06 -14.77
N SER A 793 23.21 -18.20 -15.02
CA SER A 793 22.33 -18.90 -14.08
C SER A 793 22.99 -19.31 -12.75
N GLN A 794 24.32 -19.49 -12.72
CA GLN A 794 25.10 -19.78 -11.50
C GLN A 794 25.66 -18.52 -10.82
N SER A 795 25.39 -17.33 -11.36
CA SER A 795 25.86 -16.08 -10.74
C SER A 795 25.16 -15.84 -9.40
N SER A 796 25.83 -15.18 -8.46
CA SER A 796 25.20 -14.78 -7.19
C SER A 796 23.96 -13.91 -7.39
N THR A 797 23.86 -13.19 -8.52
CA THR A 797 22.67 -12.39 -8.88
C THR A 797 21.48 -13.27 -9.30
N ALA A 798 21.74 -14.38 -10.00
CA ALA A 798 20.71 -15.37 -10.34
C ALA A 798 20.22 -16.13 -9.09
N HIS A 799 21.14 -16.52 -8.20
CA HIS A 799 20.79 -17.13 -6.93
C HIS A 799 20.00 -16.18 -6.02
N ALA A 800 20.35 -14.88 -6.02
CA ALA A 800 19.59 -13.87 -5.31
C ALA A 800 18.13 -13.83 -5.78
N PHE A 801 17.86 -13.86 -7.09
CA PHE A 801 16.48 -13.92 -7.61
C PHE A 801 15.70 -15.09 -7.02
N ARG A 802 16.31 -16.28 -7.00
CA ARG A 802 15.68 -17.52 -6.51
C ARG A 802 15.44 -17.50 -4.99
N ALA A 803 16.30 -16.79 -4.26
CA ALA A 803 16.24 -16.63 -2.81
C ALA A 803 15.41 -15.41 -2.36
N THR A 804 14.99 -14.53 -3.27
CA THR A 804 14.16 -13.35 -2.96
C THR A 804 12.82 -13.77 -2.32
N PRO A 805 12.34 -13.05 -1.30
CA PRO A 805 11.04 -13.33 -0.69
C PRO A 805 9.87 -13.21 -1.68
N GLU A 806 8.86 -14.08 -1.54
CA GLU A 806 7.65 -14.06 -2.38
C GLU A 806 6.90 -12.73 -2.30
N TRP A 807 6.87 -12.11 -1.10
CA TRP A 807 6.16 -10.86 -0.89
C TRP A 807 6.71 -9.68 -1.69
N TYR A 808 7.98 -9.73 -2.15
CA TYR A 808 8.52 -8.69 -3.05
C TYR A 808 7.70 -8.59 -4.33
N VAL A 809 7.16 -9.72 -4.79
CA VAL A 809 6.34 -9.81 -6.01
C VAL A 809 4.88 -9.56 -5.68
N GLU A 810 4.40 -10.12 -4.56
CA GLU A 810 3.04 -9.95 -4.10
C GLU A 810 2.69 -8.48 -3.83
N ASP A 811 3.55 -7.76 -3.10
CA ASP A 811 3.34 -6.36 -2.74
C ASP A 811 3.24 -5.45 -3.97
N ILE A 812 4.07 -5.72 -5.00
CA ILE A 812 4.01 -4.97 -6.27
C ILE A 812 2.67 -5.23 -6.96
N ALA A 813 2.22 -6.49 -7.03
CA ALA A 813 0.95 -6.83 -7.67
C ALA A 813 -0.23 -6.23 -6.91
N GLU A 814 -0.27 -6.36 -5.58
CA GLU A 814 -1.33 -5.83 -4.72
C GLU A 814 -1.40 -4.30 -4.81
N PHE A 815 -0.26 -3.62 -4.72
CA PHE A 815 -0.19 -2.18 -4.90
C PHE A 815 -0.69 -1.75 -6.27
N MET A 816 -0.31 -2.45 -7.34
CA MET A 816 -0.75 -2.12 -8.70
C MET A 816 -2.25 -2.36 -8.90
N LEU A 817 -2.81 -3.46 -8.38
CA LEU A 817 -4.25 -3.72 -8.42
C LEU A 817 -5.02 -2.59 -7.73
N PHE A 818 -4.57 -2.20 -6.54
CA PHE A 818 -5.16 -1.08 -5.81
C PHE A 818 -5.00 0.25 -6.57
N ALA A 819 -3.80 0.57 -7.05
CA ALA A 819 -3.51 1.85 -7.68
C ALA A 819 -4.28 2.05 -8.99
N VAL A 820 -4.38 1.01 -9.82
CA VAL A 820 -5.15 1.03 -11.08
C VAL A 820 -6.64 1.24 -10.80
N GLN A 821 -7.18 0.63 -9.75
CA GLN A 821 -8.60 0.74 -9.39
C GLN A 821 -8.97 2.10 -8.77
N TYR A 822 -8.17 2.59 -7.83
CA TYR A 822 -8.54 3.74 -7.00
C TYR A 822 -7.86 5.06 -7.38
N VAL A 823 -6.64 5.03 -7.95
CA VAL A 823 -5.89 6.22 -8.39
C VAL A 823 -5.37 6.11 -9.84
N PRO A 824 -6.26 5.80 -10.81
CA PRO A 824 -5.87 5.49 -12.18
C PRO A 824 -5.09 6.62 -12.87
N HIS A 825 -5.40 7.88 -12.56
CA HIS A 825 -4.71 9.05 -13.12
C HIS A 825 -3.24 9.13 -12.69
N THR A 826 -2.94 8.76 -11.45
CA THR A 826 -1.55 8.72 -10.96
C THR A 826 -0.76 7.64 -11.68
N VAL A 827 -1.34 6.45 -11.85
CA VAL A 827 -0.70 5.37 -12.61
C VAL A 827 -0.49 5.79 -14.07
N ALA A 828 -1.50 6.37 -14.71
CA ALA A 828 -1.43 6.81 -16.11
C ALA A 828 -0.30 7.81 -16.38
N ASN A 829 -0.05 8.73 -15.44
CA ASN A 829 0.95 9.79 -15.59
C ASN A 829 2.36 9.37 -15.17
N TYR A 830 2.48 8.46 -14.19
CA TYR A 830 3.75 8.17 -13.53
C TYR A 830 4.25 6.72 -13.69
N ILE A 831 3.54 5.85 -14.42
CA ILE A 831 4.04 4.50 -14.69
C ILE A 831 5.27 4.56 -15.61
N GLU A 832 6.36 3.97 -15.12
CA GLU A 832 7.64 3.88 -15.80
C GLU A 832 7.83 2.50 -16.46
N ASP A 833 8.73 2.43 -17.43
CA ASP A 833 9.04 1.22 -18.20
C ASP A 833 9.48 0.00 -17.36
N PRO A 834 10.25 0.14 -16.25
CA PRO A 834 10.63 -1.01 -15.44
C PRO A 834 9.47 -1.81 -14.86
N ILE A 835 8.35 -1.15 -14.51
CA ILE A 835 7.14 -1.83 -14.01
C ILE A 835 6.53 -2.69 -15.11
N VAL A 836 6.38 -2.11 -16.31
CA VAL A 836 5.84 -2.81 -17.49
C VAL A 836 6.74 -3.99 -17.85
N THR A 837 8.05 -3.76 -17.95
CA THR A 837 9.04 -4.79 -18.26
C THR A 837 9.02 -5.91 -17.20
N TRP A 838 8.94 -5.58 -15.92
CA TRP A 838 8.88 -6.56 -14.84
C TRP A 838 7.65 -7.45 -14.93
N LEU A 839 6.45 -6.86 -14.97
CA LEU A 839 5.20 -7.61 -15.02
C LEU A 839 5.14 -8.55 -16.23
N LEU A 840 5.58 -8.05 -17.41
CA LEU A 840 5.64 -8.86 -18.62
C LEU A 840 6.72 -9.96 -18.55
N SER A 841 7.90 -9.67 -18.01
CA SER A 841 8.99 -10.64 -17.91
C SER A 841 8.67 -11.75 -16.91
N ALA A 842 7.98 -11.43 -15.81
CA ALA A 842 7.55 -12.39 -14.81
C ALA A 842 6.51 -13.38 -15.37
N ILE A 843 5.55 -12.91 -16.18
CA ILE A 843 4.60 -13.80 -16.90
C ILE A 843 5.37 -14.66 -17.92
N CYS A 844 6.25 -14.06 -18.73
CA CYS A 844 6.99 -14.79 -19.75
C CYS A 844 7.93 -15.87 -19.19
N ASN A 845 8.41 -15.69 -17.95
CA ASN A 845 9.32 -16.62 -17.27
C ASN A 845 8.67 -17.28 -16.05
N SER A 846 7.39 -17.66 -16.15
CA SER A 846 6.61 -18.27 -15.06
C SER A 846 7.30 -19.48 -14.41
N HIS A 847 8.09 -20.25 -15.17
CA HIS A 847 8.86 -21.40 -14.68
C HIS A 847 9.95 -21.09 -13.63
N LEU A 848 10.35 -19.82 -13.50
CA LEU A 848 11.31 -19.35 -12.49
C LEU A 848 10.65 -18.95 -11.16
N ILE A 849 9.31 -18.92 -11.12
CA ILE A 849 8.53 -18.63 -9.92
C ILE A 849 7.77 -19.91 -9.58
N LYS A 850 8.15 -20.55 -8.47
CA LYS A 850 7.61 -21.86 -8.08
C LYS A 850 6.13 -21.79 -7.69
N ASN A 851 5.72 -20.69 -7.05
CA ASN A 851 4.33 -20.44 -6.67
C ASN A 851 3.52 -19.85 -7.84
N PRO A 852 2.60 -20.61 -8.47
CA PRO A 852 1.84 -20.14 -9.63
C PRO A 852 0.85 -19.02 -9.29
N TYR A 853 0.42 -18.88 -8.03
CA TYR A 853 -0.51 -17.83 -7.61
C TYR A 853 0.09 -16.44 -7.67
N LEU A 854 1.41 -16.30 -7.50
CA LEU A 854 2.09 -15.02 -7.68
C LEU A 854 2.03 -14.57 -9.15
N VAL A 855 2.26 -15.50 -10.08
CA VAL A 855 2.12 -15.24 -11.52
C VAL A 855 0.65 -14.93 -11.87
N ALA A 856 -0.29 -15.65 -11.27
CA ALA A 856 -1.72 -15.39 -11.44
C ALA A 856 -2.14 -13.98 -10.99
N LYS A 857 -1.64 -13.49 -9.85
CA LYS A 857 -1.84 -12.10 -9.41
C LYS A 857 -1.27 -11.08 -10.40
N ILE A 858 -0.09 -11.35 -10.98
CA ILE A 858 0.48 -10.48 -12.03
C ILE A 858 -0.39 -10.49 -13.29
N VAL A 859 -0.94 -11.65 -13.68
CA VAL A 859 -1.91 -11.75 -14.78
C VAL A 859 -3.19 -10.97 -14.46
N GLU A 860 -3.65 -10.99 -13.21
CA GLU A 860 -4.79 -10.19 -12.75
C GLU A 860 -4.53 -8.68 -12.91
N VAL A 861 -3.32 -8.19 -12.60
CA VAL A 861 -2.94 -6.78 -12.86
C VAL A 861 -3.11 -6.43 -14.33
N LEU A 862 -2.61 -7.27 -15.24
CA LEU A 862 -2.74 -7.05 -16.68
C LEU A 862 -4.21 -7.10 -17.14
N PHE A 863 -5.00 -8.00 -16.55
CA PHE A 863 -6.43 -8.11 -16.79
C PHE A 863 -7.20 -6.86 -16.37
N VAL A 864 -6.95 -6.32 -15.17
CA VAL A 864 -7.59 -5.08 -14.69
C VAL A 864 -7.21 -3.87 -15.55
N ILE A 865 -5.95 -3.80 -16.00
CA ILE A 865 -5.50 -2.76 -16.95
C ILE A 865 -6.25 -2.88 -18.28
N ASN A 866 -6.46 -4.10 -18.78
CA ASN A 866 -7.23 -4.36 -20.00
C ASN A 866 -8.72 -4.02 -19.83
N LEU A 867 -9.36 -4.36 -18.72
CA LEU A 867 -10.77 -4.02 -18.49
C LEU A 867 -11.01 -2.51 -18.32
N SER A 868 -10.00 -1.76 -17.87
CA SER A 868 -10.08 -0.30 -17.65
C SER A 868 -10.06 0.54 -18.95
N LEU A 869 -10.30 -0.10 -20.11
CA LEU A 869 -10.35 0.48 -21.45
C LEU A 869 -11.37 1.63 -21.67
N PRO A 870 -12.43 1.85 -20.85
CA PRO A 870 -13.24 3.06 -20.95
C PRO A 870 -12.51 4.29 -20.37
N MET A 871 -11.60 4.87 -21.16
CA MET A 871 -11.05 6.24 -21.10
C MET A 871 -9.98 6.62 -20.07
N LYS A 872 -9.83 5.99 -18.90
CA LYS A 872 -8.90 6.51 -17.85
C LYS A 872 -7.42 6.09 -17.96
N ILE A 873 -7.14 4.90 -18.51
CA ILE A 873 -5.81 4.24 -18.44
C ILE A 873 -5.35 3.73 -19.83
N LYS A 874 -5.97 4.22 -20.91
CA LYS A 874 -5.69 3.77 -22.28
C LYS A 874 -4.20 3.87 -22.66
N ASN A 875 -3.54 4.95 -22.25
CA ASN A 875 -2.11 5.16 -22.50
C ASN A 875 -1.22 4.10 -21.84
N VAL A 876 -1.60 3.59 -20.66
CA VAL A 876 -0.87 2.52 -19.98
C VAL A 876 -1.09 1.19 -20.70
N TYR A 877 -2.34 0.87 -21.04
CA TYR A 877 -2.63 -0.33 -21.84
C TYR A 877 -1.83 -0.34 -23.15
N GLU A 878 -1.76 0.79 -23.86
CA GLU A 878 -0.94 0.95 -25.05
C GLU A 878 0.55 0.69 -24.76
N LYS A 879 1.12 1.26 -23.68
CA LYS A 879 2.50 0.95 -23.26
C LYS A 879 2.75 -0.56 -23.08
N PHE A 880 1.82 -1.28 -22.43
CA PHE A 880 1.95 -2.73 -22.25
C PHE A 880 1.88 -3.49 -23.59
N MET A 881 0.97 -3.10 -24.48
CA MET A 881 0.78 -3.78 -25.76
C MET A 881 1.89 -3.46 -26.78
N ASP A 882 2.47 -2.27 -26.72
CA ASP A 882 3.53 -1.84 -27.64
C ASP A 882 4.92 -2.38 -27.25
N HIS A 883 5.06 -2.90 -26.03
CA HIS A 883 6.31 -3.49 -25.55
C HIS A 883 6.70 -4.77 -26.33
N THR A 884 7.99 -4.92 -26.64
CA THR A 884 8.50 -6.01 -27.49
C THR A 884 8.16 -7.41 -26.96
N MET A 885 8.24 -7.62 -25.64
CA MET A 885 7.88 -8.92 -25.04
C MET A 885 6.38 -9.23 -25.17
N SER A 886 5.53 -8.19 -25.17
CA SER A 886 4.08 -8.34 -25.35
C SER A 886 3.73 -8.80 -26.77
N GLN A 887 4.44 -8.26 -27.76
CA GLN A 887 4.22 -8.59 -29.17
C GLN A 887 4.75 -9.98 -29.56
N THR A 888 5.75 -10.50 -28.84
CA THR A 888 6.50 -11.71 -29.27
C THR A 888 6.30 -12.91 -28.35
N ALA A 889 6.49 -12.76 -27.04
CA ALA A 889 6.57 -13.87 -26.08
C ALA A 889 5.30 -14.05 -25.25
N LEU A 890 4.61 -12.96 -24.94
CA LEU A 890 3.46 -12.96 -24.03
C LEU A 890 2.31 -13.87 -24.49
N PRO A 891 1.90 -13.93 -25.78
CA PRO A 891 0.81 -14.83 -26.18
C PRO A 891 1.14 -16.31 -25.94
N SER A 892 2.36 -16.74 -26.26
CA SER A 892 2.83 -18.11 -26.01
C SER A 892 2.92 -18.39 -24.50
N ALA A 893 3.44 -17.43 -23.72
CA ALA A 893 3.54 -17.57 -22.26
C ALA A 893 2.17 -17.71 -21.58
N LEU A 894 1.18 -16.93 -22.01
CA LEU A 894 -0.19 -17.00 -21.49
C LEU A 894 -0.86 -18.35 -21.82
N MET A 895 -0.69 -18.87 -23.04
CA MET A 895 -1.21 -20.20 -23.41
C MET A 895 -0.54 -21.33 -22.64
N LYS A 896 0.77 -21.22 -22.42
CA LYS A 896 1.51 -22.17 -21.59
C LYS A 896 1.00 -22.13 -20.14
N PHE A 897 0.89 -20.93 -19.55
CA PHE A 897 0.42 -20.77 -18.17
C PHE A 897 -1.04 -21.23 -17.98
N TYR A 898 -1.90 -21.01 -18.98
CA TYR A 898 -3.28 -21.54 -19.03
C TYR A 898 -3.31 -23.07 -18.89
N THR A 899 -2.30 -23.75 -19.46
CA THR A 899 -2.16 -25.21 -19.40
C THR A 899 -1.53 -25.68 -18.08
N ASP A 900 -0.47 -25.01 -17.63
CA ASP A 900 0.31 -25.42 -16.44
C ASP A 900 -0.53 -25.40 -15.15
N ILE A 901 -1.52 -24.50 -15.04
CA ILE A 901 -2.36 -24.36 -13.84
C ILE A 901 -3.30 -25.54 -13.58
N GLU A 902 -3.43 -26.50 -14.50
CA GLU A 902 -4.23 -27.72 -14.26
C GLU A 902 -3.59 -28.64 -13.21
N THR A 903 -2.29 -28.47 -12.93
CA THR A 903 -1.50 -29.40 -12.11
C THR A 903 -1.38 -29.02 -10.63
N THR A 904 -1.99 -27.92 -10.18
CA THR A 904 -2.02 -27.50 -8.77
C THR A 904 -3.04 -28.35 -8.01
N GLY A 905 -2.54 -29.29 -7.19
CA GLY A 905 -3.29 -30.46 -6.71
C GLY A 905 -4.11 -30.32 -5.43
N GLN A 906 -4.45 -29.12 -4.93
CA GLN A 906 -5.29 -28.98 -3.73
C GLN A 906 -6.76 -28.67 -4.04
N SER A 907 -7.67 -29.12 -3.18
CA SER A 907 -9.13 -29.08 -3.44
C SER A 907 -9.76 -27.68 -3.43
N THR A 908 -9.16 -26.69 -2.76
CA THR A 908 -9.58 -25.27 -2.79
C THR A 908 -9.17 -24.56 -4.09
N GLU A 909 -8.14 -25.07 -4.76
CA GLU A 909 -7.53 -24.50 -5.97
C GLU A 909 -8.35 -24.77 -7.25
N PHE A 910 -9.36 -25.65 -7.15
CA PHE A 910 -10.18 -26.05 -8.29
C PHE A 910 -10.98 -24.89 -8.90
N TYR A 911 -11.44 -23.95 -8.10
CA TYR A 911 -12.21 -22.79 -8.58
C TYR A 911 -11.29 -21.69 -9.10
N ASP A 912 -10.11 -21.54 -8.49
CA ASP A 912 -9.15 -20.49 -8.83
C ASP A 912 -8.61 -20.64 -10.25
N LYS A 913 -8.40 -21.89 -10.71
CA LYS A 913 -7.92 -22.13 -12.08
C LYS A 913 -8.84 -21.55 -13.15
N PHE A 914 -10.16 -21.63 -12.95
CA PHE A 914 -11.12 -21.10 -13.93
C PHE A 914 -11.14 -19.57 -13.94
N THR A 915 -11.02 -18.93 -12.76
CA THR A 915 -10.87 -17.48 -12.65
C THR A 915 -9.60 -17.00 -13.36
N ILE A 916 -8.49 -17.68 -13.16
CA ILE A 916 -7.20 -17.34 -13.79
C ILE A 916 -7.28 -17.53 -15.30
N ARG A 917 -7.88 -18.63 -15.76
CA ARG A 917 -8.12 -18.88 -17.18
C ARG A 917 -9.05 -17.84 -17.80
N PHE A 918 -10.07 -17.40 -17.08
CA PHE A 918 -10.94 -16.31 -17.49
C PHE A 918 -10.17 -14.99 -17.67
N HIS A 919 -9.29 -14.63 -16.72
CA HIS A 919 -8.41 -13.46 -16.87
C HIS A 919 -7.56 -13.56 -18.15
N ILE A 920 -6.92 -14.72 -18.37
CA ILE A 920 -6.14 -14.99 -19.58
C ILE A 920 -7.01 -14.86 -20.83
N SER A 921 -8.24 -15.36 -20.80
CA SER A 921 -9.16 -15.32 -21.95
C SER A 921 -9.49 -13.91 -22.39
N ILE A 922 -9.78 -13.02 -21.45
CA ILE A 922 -10.07 -11.61 -21.74
C ILE A 922 -8.82 -10.90 -22.27
N ILE A 923 -7.64 -11.20 -21.73
CA ILE A 923 -6.37 -10.66 -22.23
C ILE A 923 -6.11 -11.12 -23.67
N LEU A 924 -6.26 -12.41 -23.97
CA LEU A 924 -6.08 -12.95 -25.31
C LEU A 924 -7.08 -12.37 -26.32
N LYS A 925 -8.32 -12.13 -25.90
CA LYS A 925 -9.34 -11.46 -26.71
C LYS A 925 -8.94 -10.03 -27.07
N GLY A 926 -8.46 -9.25 -26.09
CA GLY A 926 -7.93 -7.89 -26.35
C GLY A 926 -6.69 -7.89 -27.27
N MET A 927 -5.85 -8.92 -27.17
CA MET A 927 -4.72 -9.13 -28.09
C MET A 927 -5.17 -9.52 -29.49
N TRP A 928 -6.23 -10.30 -29.63
CA TRP A 928 -6.75 -10.77 -30.91
C TRP A 928 -7.24 -9.63 -31.82
N GLU A 929 -7.71 -8.54 -31.23
CA GLU A 929 -8.12 -7.32 -31.96
C GLU A 929 -6.92 -6.58 -32.60
N ARG A 930 -5.70 -6.79 -32.09
CA ARG A 930 -4.47 -6.14 -32.60
C ARG A 930 -3.74 -7.03 -33.61
N PRO A 931 -3.36 -6.50 -34.79
CA PRO A 931 -2.80 -7.33 -35.87
C PRO A 931 -1.45 -7.98 -35.53
N ILE A 932 -0.58 -7.29 -34.77
CA ILE A 932 0.75 -7.80 -34.40
C ILE A 932 0.63 -8.99 -33.46
N HIS A 933 -0.15 -8.85 -32.39
CA HIS A 933 -0.37 -9.92 -31.40
C HIS A 933 -1.13 -11.09 -32.00
N LYS A 934 -2.11 -10.82 -32.86
CA LYS A 934 -2.82 -11.85 -33.62
C LYS A 934 -1.87 -12.69 -34.48
N GLN A 935 -0.92 -12.05 -35.18
CA GLN A 935 0.11 -12.78 -35.94
C GLN A 935 0.99 -13.64 -35.04
N ALA A 936 1.33 -13.19 -33.84
CA ALA A 936 2.07 -14.00 -32.87
C ALA A 936 1.28 -15.23 -32.40
N ILE A 937 -0.03 -15.10 -32.14
CA ILE A 937 -0.92 -16.21 -31.81
C ILE A 937 -1.01 -17.22 -32.98
N VAL A 938 -1.16 -16.72 -34.21
CA VAL A 938 -1.20 -17.57 -35.43
C VAL A 938 0.15 -18.25 -35.67
N LYS A 939 1.28 -17.60 -35.34
CA LYS A 939 2.61 -18.22 -35.42
C LYS A 939 2.75 -19.34 -34.40
N GLU A 940 2.29 -19.13 -33.17
CA GLU A 940 2.32 -20.13 -32.10
C GLU A 940 1.46 -21.35 -32.46
N SER A 941 0.30 -21.15 -33.10
CA SER A 941 -0.58 -22.25 -33.48
C SER A 941 0.02 -23.18 -34.52
N ARG A 942 0.94 -22.68 -35.36
CA ARG A 942 1.72 -23.48 -36.32
C ARG A 942 2.84 -24.29 -35.63
N SER A 943 3.25 -23.95 -34.41
CA SER A 943 4.35 -24.61 -33.67
C SER A 943 3.96 -25.93 -32.98
N GLY A 944 2.66 -26.23 -32.91
CA GLY A 944 2.16 -27.60 -32.98
C GLY A 944 2.06 -28.45 -31.70
N ARG A 945 2.78 -28.20 -30.60
CA ARG A 945 2.65 -29.01 -29.36
C ARG A 945 2.01 -28.26 -28.19
N GLN A 946 2.46 -27.04 -27.89
CA GLN A 946 1.89 -26.24 -26.79
C GLN A 946 0.48 -25.74 -27.11
N PHE A 947 0.27 -25.26 -28.34
CA PHE A 947 -1.04 -24.82 -28.79
C PHE A 947 -2.08 -25.95 -28.75
N VAL A 948 -1.70 -27.19 -29.09
CA VAL A 948 -2.60 -28.36 -29.01
C VAL A 948 -2.99 -28.65 -27.57
N LYS A 949 -2.05 -28.57 -26.62
CA LYS A 949 -2.35 -28.73 -25.18
C LYS A 949 -3.28 -27.63 -24.67
N PHE A 950 -3.05 -26.39 -25.09
CA PHE A 950 -3.92 -25.26 -24.78
C PHE A 950 -5.36 -25.49 -25.29
N ILE A 951 -5.53 -25.87 -26.56
CA ILE A 951 -6.85 -26.20 -27.12
C ILE A 951 -7.50 -27.38 -26.41
N ASN A 952 -6.72 -28.41 -26.05
CA ASN A 952 -7.22 -29.55 -25.29
C ASN A 952 -7.80 -29.10 -23.93
N MET A 953 -7.11 -28.21 -23.21
CA MET A 953 -7.61 -27.65 -21.95
C MET A 953 -8.83 -26.75 -22.16
N LEU A 954 -8.82 -25.91 -23.19
CA LEU A 954 -9.97 -25.06 -23.55
C LEU A 954 -11.24 -25.89 -23.83
N MET A 955 -11.10 -27.02 -24.52
CA MET A 955 -12.19 -27.96 -24.78
C MET A 955 -12.69 -28.65 -23.51
N ASN A 956 -11.78 -29.04 -22.62
CA ASN A 956 -12.15 -29.63 -21.33
C ASN A 956 -12.97 -28.63 -20.49
N ASP A 957 -12.53 -27.38 -20.43
CA ASP A 957 -13.21 -26.31 -19.69
C ASP A 957 -14.58 -25.99 -20.29
N THR A 958 -14.67 -25.93 -21.62
CA THR A 958 -15.95 -25.72 -22.32
C THR A 958 -16.94 -26.83 -21.97
N THR A 959 -16.49 -28.08 -21.92
CA THR A 959 -17.34 -29.24 -21.58
C THR A 959 -17.80 -29.16 -20.13
N PHE A 960 -16.87 -28.93 -19.20
CA PHE A 960 -17.16 -28.88 -17.77
C PHE A 960 -18.09 -27.72 -17.41
N LEU A 961 -17.77 -26.49 -17.86
CA LEU A 961 -18.53 -25.30 -17.51
C LEU A 961 -19.96 -25.35 -18.03
N LEU A 962 -20.18 -25.82 -19.27
CA LEU A 962 -21.53 -25.95 -19.82
C LEU A 962 -22.34 -27.04 -19.13
N ASP A 963 -21.73 -28.19 -18.80
CA ASP A 963 -22.43 -29.28 -18.10
C ASP A 963 -22.87 -28.88 -16.68
N GLU A 964 -21.97 -28.21 -15.93
CA GLU A 964 -22.29 -27.68 -14.61
C GLU A 964 -23.38 -26.60 -14.69
N CYS A 965 -23.28 -25.63 -15.61
CA CYS A 965 -24.30 -24.59 -15.79
C CYS A 965 -25.68 -25.17 -16.05
N LEU A 966 -25.78 -26.15 -16.96
CA LEU A 966 -27.05 -26.77 -17.32
C LEU A 966 -27.59 -27.63 -16.16
N THR A 967 -26.70 -28.26 -15.39
CA THR A 967 -27.07 -28.96 -14.16
C THR A 967 -27.63 -28.01 -13.11
N TYR A 968 -27.02 -26.84 -12.87
CA TYR A 968 -27.56 -25.83 -11.96
C TYR A 968 -28.90 -25.28 -12.46
N LEU A 969 -29.02 -24.92 -13.74
CA LEU A 969 -30.29 -24.44 -14.31
C LEU A 969 -31.42 -25.47 -14.14
N LYS A 970 -31.11 -26.75 -14.31
CA LYS A 970 -32.06 -27.83 -14.08
C LYS A 970 -32.51 -27.88 -12.62
N ARG A 971 -31.58 -27.84 -11.65
CA ARG A 971 -31.92 -27.83 -10.21
C ARG A 971 -32.75 -26.61 -9.83
N ILE A 972 -32.37 -25.42 -10.33
CA ILE A 972 -33.10 -24.16 -10.12
C ILE A 972 -34.54 -24.33 -10.62
N HIS A 973 -34.71 -24.86 -11.83
CA HIS A 973 -36.03 -25.09 -12.40
C HIS A 973 -36.85 -26.12 -11.62
N GLU A 974 -36.25 -27.25 -11.21
CA GLU A 974 -36.93 -28.28 -10.41
C GLU A 974 -37.41 -27.74 -9.05
N VAL A 975 -36.60 -26.91 -8.39
CA VAL A 975 -36.98 -26.25 -7.13
C VAL A 975 -38.11 -25.23 -7.35
N GLN A 976 -38.02 -24.39 -8.40
CA GLN A 976 -39.07 -23.43 -8.75
C GLN A 976 -40.38 -24.11 -9.17
N GLU A 977 -40.31 -25.25 -9.86
CA GLU A 977 -41.46 -26.06 -10.26
C GLU A 977 -42.13 -26.74 -9.05
N ALA A 978 -41.33 -27.20 -8.08
CA ALA A 978 -41.83 -27.76 -6.82
C ALA A 978 -42.54 -26.69 -5.95
N GLU A 979 -42.06 -25.44 -5.95
CA GLU A 979 -42.69 -24.32 -5.25
C GLU A 979 -44.02 -23.90 -5.92
N THR A 980 -44.08 -23.90 -7.25
CA THR A 980 -45.29 -23.54 -8.00
C THR A 980 -46.38 -24.62 -7.94
N ASN A 981 -46.01 -25.90 -7.81
CA ASN A 981 -46.96 -27.02 -7.70
C ASN A 981 -47.58 -27.22 -6.31
N GLY A 982 -47.38 -26.30 -5.36
CA GLY A 982 -48.15 -26.26 -4.11
C GLY A 982 -47.89 -27.40 -3.12
N ALA A 983 -46.76 -28.12 -3.24
CA ALA A 983 -46.31 -29.08 -2.22
C ALA A 983 -45.69 -28.34 -1.01
N SER A 984 -46.48 -27.45 -0.41
CA SER A 984 -46.12 -26.63 0.74
C SER A 984 -46.32 -27.41 2.02
N THR A 985 -45.35 -28.24 2.39
CA THR A 985 -45.19 -28.61 3.79
C THR A 985 -43.70 -28.60 4.11
N SER A 986 -43.24 -27.46 4.62
CA SER A 986 -41.85 -27.07 4.88
C SER A 986 -41.00 -26.77 3.63
N SER A 987 -41.22 -25.61 2.99
CA SER A 987 -40.10 -24.91 2.34
C SER A 987 -39.11 -24.57 3.46
N SER A 988 -38.20 -25.50 3.74
CA SER A 988 -37.14 -25.32 4.71
C SER A 988 -36.32 -24.11 4.27
N GLU A 989 -35.90 -23.24 5.20
CA GLU A 989 -34.93 -22.18 4.92
C GLU A 989 -33.68 -22.73 4.18
N ALA A 990 -33.39 -24.02 4.32
CA ALA A 990 -32.33 -24.72 3.59
C ALA A 990 -32.57 -24.76 2.07
N SER A 991 -33.81 -24.94 1.60
CA SER A 991 -34.15 -25.00 0.16
C SER A 991 -34.01 -23.63 -0.51
N VAL A 992 -34.47 -22.55 0.14
CA VAL A 992 -34.30 -21.18 -0.36
C VAL A 992 -32.83 -20.76 -0.38
N ARG A 993 -32.07 -21.13 0.67
CA ARG A 993 -30.62 -20.91 0.70
C ARG A 993 -29.89 -21.68 -0.38
N ALA A 994 -30.29 -22.93 -0.64
CA ALA A 994 -29.73 -23.75 -1.71
C ALA A 994 -30.03 -23.16 -3.09
N LEU A 995 -31.26 -22.70 -3.35
CA LEU A 995 -31.64 -22.05 -4.61
C LEU A 995 -30.80 -20.79 -4.86
N ALA A 996 -30.68 -19.91 -3.87
CA ALA A 996 -29.88 -18.68 -3.99
C ALA A 996 -28.39 -18.98 -4.23
N GLN A 997 -27.86 -20.06 -3.64
CA GLN A 997 -26.50 -20.51 -3.88
C GLN A 997 -26.33 -21.04 -5.30
N ASP A 998 -27.24 -21.90 -5.76
CA ASP A 998 -27.22 -22.47 -7.11
C ASP A 998 -27.35 -21.39 -8.19
N GLU A 999 -28.23 -20.39 -8.01
CA GLU A 999 -28.36 -19.25 -8.91
C GLU A 999 -27.05 -18.45 -9.02
N ARG A 1000 -26.41 -18.17 -7.89
CA ARG A 1000 -25.14 -17.43 -7.86
C ARG A 1000 -24.03 -18.19 -8.57
N GLN A 1001 -23.88 -19.48 -8.29
CA GLN A 1001 -22.86 -20.32 -8.94
C GLN A 1001 -23.12 -20.44 -10.44
N CYS A 1002 -24.39 -20.64 -10.83
CA CYS A 1002 -24.79 -20.70 -12.22
C CYS A 1002 -24.42 -19.43 -13.00
N ARG A 1003 -24.68 -18.24 -12.44
CA ARG A 1003 -24.32 -16.96 -13.09
C ARG A 1003 -22.81 -16.83 -13.30
N SER A 1004 -22.02 -17.21 -12.30
CA SER A 1004 -20.56 -17.20 -12.42
C SER A 1004 -20.10 -18.13 -13.54
N TYR A 1005 -20.46 -19.41 -13.49
CA TYR A 1005 -20.06 -20.36 -14.53
C TYR A 1005 -20.57 -20.03 -15.92
N LEU A 1006 -21.76 -19.43 -16.06
CA LEU A 1006 -22.27 -18.99 -17.36
C LEU A 1006 -21.41 -17.88 -17.96
N THR A 1007 -20.91 -16.96 -17.13
CA THR A 1007 -20.01 -15.89 -17.58
C THR A 1007 -18.69 -16.46 -18.09
N LEU A 1008 -18.11 -17.42 -17.36
CA LEU A 1008 -16.90 -18.10 -17.81
C LEU A 1008 -17.15 -18.95 -19.07
N ALA A 1009 -18.27 -19.69 -19.13
CA ALA A 1009 -18.63 -20.53 -20.27
C ALA A 1009 -18.77 -19.68 -21.54
N ARG A 1010 -19.43 -18.51 -21.42
CA ARG A 1010 -19.58 -17.56 -22.54
C ARG A 1010 -18.24 -17.14 -23.12
N GLU A 1011 -17.31 -16.66 -22.30
CA GLU A 1011 -16.01 -16.19 -22.80
C GLU A 1011 -15.14 -17.34 -23.33
N THR A 1012 -15.26 -18.53 -22.74
CA THR A 1012 -14.55 -19.74 -23.20
C THR A 1012 -15.05 -20.18 -24.58
N VAL A 1013 -16.37 -20.16 -24.80
CA VAL A 1013 -16.99 -20.47 -26.09
C VAL A 1013 -16.69 -19.39 -27.14
N ASP A 1014 -16.71 -18.11 -26.75
CA ASP A 1014 -16.35 -16.99 -27.63
C ASP A 1014 -14.89 -17.11 -28.10
N MET A 1015 -13.98 -17.49 -27.20
CA MET A 1015 -12.60 -17.82 -27.57
C MET A 1015 -12.51 -18.96 -28.58
N LEU A 1016 -13.25 -20.04 -28.35
CA LEU A 1016 -13.30 -21.15 -29.28
C LEU A 1016 -13.83 -20.71 -30.66
N GLU A 1017 -14.84 -19.84 -30.70
CA GLU A 1017 -15.40 -19.31 -31.96
C GLU A 1017 -14.35 -18.53 -32.76
N TYR A 1018 -13.75 -17.46 -32.20
CA TYR A 1018 -12.85 -16.63 -33.00
C TYR A 1018 -11.55 -17.35 -33.39
N LEU A 1019 -11.04 -18.27 -32.55
CA LEU A 1019 -9.88 -19.08 -32.88
C LEU A 1019 -10.18 -20.05 -34.03
N THR A 1020 -11.33 -20.73 -34.01
CA THR A 1020 -11.71 -21.70 -35.05
C THR A 1020 -12.05 -21.07 -36.40
N VAL A 1021 -12.48 -19.80 -36.41
CA VAL A 1021 -12.73 -19.06 -37.65
C VAL A 1021 -11.45 -18.89 -38.49
N GLU A 1022 -10.32 -18.57 -37.85
CA GLU A 1022 -9.07 -18.25 -38.57
C GLU A 1022 -8.00 -19.33 -38.48
N ILE A 1023 -7.91 -20.05 -37.35
CA ILE A 1023 -6.88 -21.06 -37.07
C ILE A 1023 -7.56 -22.43 -37.10
N LYS A 1024 -7.76 -23.00 -38.28
CA LYS A 1024 -8.50 -24.27 -38.44
C LYS A 1024 -7.63 -25.52 -38.25
N GLU A 1025 -6.43 -25.52 -38.82
CA GLU A 1025 -5.57 -26.72 -38.92
C GLU A 1025 -5.31 -27.43 -37.56
N PRO A 1026 -5.01 -26.73 -36.45
CA PRO A 1026 -4.78 -27.39 -35.16
C PRO A 1026 -6.00 -28.15 -34.64
N PHE A 1027 -7.23 -27.65 -34.86
CA PHE A 1027 -8.46 -28.32 -34.45
C PHE A 1027 -8.79 -29.55 -35.28
N LEU A 1028 -8.21 -29.65 -36.48
CA LEU A 1028 -8.40 -30.77 -37.41
C LEU A 1028 -7.35 -31.89 -37.23
N LYS A 1029 -6.40 -31.73 -36.30
CA LYS A 1029 -5.46 -32.82 -35.96
C LYS A 1029 -6.23 -34.03 -35.43
N ALA A 1030 -5.78 -35.22 -35.82
CA ALA A 1030 -6.45 -36.49 -35.50
C ALA A 1030 -6.72 -36.69 -33.99
N GLU A 1031 -5.81 -36.20 -33.15
CA GLU A 1031 -5.90 -36.25 -31.68
C GLU A 1031 -6.97 -35.32 -31.06
N LEU A 1032 -7.39 -34.26 -31.77
CA LEU A 1032 -8.37 -33.26 -31.28
C LEU A 1032 -9.72 -33.34 -32.00
N VAL A 1033 -9.75 -33.60 -33.31
CA VAL A 1033 -10.94 -33.46 -34.15
C VAL A 1033 -12.12 -34.31 -33.67
N GLU A 1034 -11.86 -35.57 -33.29
CA GLU A 1034 -12.89 -36.48 -32.79
C GLU A 1034 -13.43 -36.04 -31.42
N ARG A 1035 -12.55 -35.55 -30.54
CA ARG A 1035 -12.92 -34.99 -29.24
C ARG A 1035 -13.74 -33.73 -29.39
N LEU A 1036 -13.37 -32.85 -30.33
CA LEU A 1036 -14.07 -31.60 -30.62
C LEU A 1036 -15.49 -31.89 -31.12
N ALA A 1037 -15.61 -32.79 -32.09
CA ALA A 1037 -16.91 -33.23 -32.58
C ALA A 1037 -17.77 -33.86 -31.46
N SER A 1038 -17.19 -34.72 -30.63
CA SER A 1038 -17.87 -35.33 -29.49
C SER A 1038 -18.36 -34.29 -28.48
N MET A 1039 -17.51 -33.31 -28.14
CA MET A 1039 -17.84 -32.22 -27.22
C MET A 1039 -18.94 -31.32 -27.77
N LEU A 1040 -18.87 -30.92 -29.04
CA LEU A 1040 -19.89 -30.08 -29.68
C LEU A 1040 -21.24 -30.83 -29.77
N ASN A 1041 -21.22 -32.11 -30.13
CA ASN A 1041 -22.42 -32.96 -30.17
C ASN A 1041 -23.04 -33.13 -28.77
N PHE A 1042 -22.20 -33.33 -27.74
CA PHE A 1042 -22.65 -33.41 -26.36
C PHE A 1042 -23.32 -32.10 -25.92
N ASN A 1043 -22.68 -30.96 -26.14
CA ASN A 1043 -23.26 -29.66 -25.79
C ASN A 1043 -24.55 -29.37 -26.57
N LEU A 1044 -24.61 -29.69 -27.87
CA LEU A 1044 -25.82 -29.54 -28.67
C LEU A 1044 -26.96 -30.43 -28.15
N GLN A 1045 -26.64 -31.67 -27.74
CA GLN A 1045 -27.62 -32.55 -27.11
C GLN A 1045 -28.12 -31.98 -25.79
N GLN A 1046 -27.26 -31.41 -24.95
CA GLN A 1046 -27.69 -30.83 -23.68
C GLN A 1046 -28.59 -29.60 -23.89
N LEU A 1047 -28.33 -28.81 -24.93
CA LEU A 1047 -29.13 -27.62 -25.27
C LEU A 1047 -30.46 -27.97 -25.97
N CYS A 1048 -30.47 -28.95 -26.87
CA CYS A 1048 -31.59 -29.22 -27.78
C CYS A 1048 -32.29 -30.56 -27.56
N GLY A 1049 -31.71 -31.47 -26.78
CA GLY A 1049 -32.26 -32.80 -26.55
C GLY A 1049 -33.44 -32.84 -25.57
N PRO A 1050 -34.28 -33.90 -25.63
CA PRO A 1050 -35.33 -34.14 -24.64
C PRO A 1050 -34.73 -34.48 -23.26
N LYS A 1051 -35.45 -34.17 -22.16
CA LYS A 1051 -35.03 -34.41 -20.77
C LYS A 1051 -34.44 -35.84 -20.61
N CYS A 1052 -33.12 -35.89 -20.37
CA CYS A 1052 -32.19 -36.99 -19.99
C CYS A 1052 -32.74 -38.43 -19.82
N ASN A 1053 -32.03 -39.42 -20.40
CA ASN A 1053 -31.50 -40.58 -19.63
C ASN A 1053 -30.64 -41.61 -20.40
N ASN A 1054 -30.49 -41.55 -21.74
CA ASN A 1054 -29.59 -42.48 -22.45
C ASN A 1054 -28.69 -41.75 -23.46
N LEU A 1055 -27.43 -41.53 -23.06
CA LEU A 1055 -26.41 -40.79 -23.83
C LEU A 1055 -25.60 -41.75 -24.71
N LYS A 1056 -25.86 -41.74 -26.02
CA LYS A 1056 -24.81 -42.03 -27.01
C LYS A 1056 -24.24 -40.70 -27.48
N ARG A 1057 -22.92 -40.50 -27.32
CA ARG A 1057 -22.14 -39.30 -27.69
C ARG A 1057 -21.93 -39.19 -29.21
N SER A 1058 -22.95 -39.50 -30.01
CA SER A 1058 -22.86 -39.61 -31.48
C SER A 1058 -23.67 -38.51 -32.17
N PHE A 1059 -23.25 -38.16 -33.39
CA PHE A 1059 -23.97 -37.25 -34.27
C PHE A 1059 -25.42 -37.70 -34.47
N ARG A 1060 -26.38 -36.76 -34.37
CA ARG A 1060 -27.80 -36.97 -34.66
C ARG A 1060 -28.35 -35.78 -35.43
N LYS A 1061 -28.86 -36.03 -36.64
CA LYS A 1061 -29.40 -34.99 -37.53
C LYS A 1061 -30.55 -34.21 -36.86
N GLU A 1062 -31.43 -34.91 -36.16
CA GLU A 1062 -32.59 -34.35 -35.45
C GLU A 1062 -32.21 -33.21 -34.48
N LEU A 1063 -31.06 -33.32 -33.80
CA LEU A 1063 -30.60 -32.27 -32.86
C LEU A 1063 -30.23 -30.97 -33.59
N PHE A 1064 -29.66 -31.07 -34.80
CA PHE A 1064 -29.33 -29.90 -35.63
C PHE A 1064 -30.58 -29.25 -36.20
N GLU A 1065 -31.58 -30.05 -36.60
CA GLU A 1065 -32.87 -29.55 -37.08
C GLU A 1065 -33.62 -28.81 -35.97
N GLU A 1066 -33.69 -29.40 -34.77
CA GLU A 1066 -34.30 -28.78 -33.59
C GLU A 1066 -33.56 -27.48 -33.18
N ALA A 1067 -32.22 -27.49 -33.20
CA ALA A 1067 -31.42 -26.29 -32.95
C ALA A 1067 -31.71 -25.19 -33.98
N ALA A 1068 -31.83 -25.54 -35.27
CA ALA A 1068 -32.16 -24.59 -36.32
C ALA A 1068 -33.55 -23.97 -36.12
N VAL A 1069 -34.54 -24.75 -35.68
CA VAL A 1069 -35.88 -24.25 -35.33
C VAL A 1069 -35.82 -23.27 -34.16
N ARG A 1070 -35.06 -23.59 -33.11
CA ARG A 1070 -34.88 -22.70 -31.95
C ARG A 1070 -34.15 -21.40 -32.31
N LEU A 1071 -33.09 -21.47 -33.12
CA LEU A 1071 -32.36 -20.30 -33.61
C LEU A 1071 -33.25 -19.40 -34.48
N ALA A 1072 -34.11 -19.98 -35.32
CA ALA A 1072 -35.08 -19.24 -36.11
C ALA A 1072 -36.15 -18.57 -35.22
N LYS A 1073 -36.71 -19.30 -34.24
CA LYS A 1073 -37.74 -18.80 -33.33
C LYS A 1073 -37.25 -17.65 -32.44
N SER A 1074 -35.98 -17.66 -32.06
CA SER A 1074 -35.35 -16.66 -31.19
C SER A 1074 -34.71 -15.50 -31.94
N CYS A 1075 -34.70 -15.52 -33.28
CA CYS A 1075 -34.11 -14.48 -34.15
C CYS A 1075 -32.64 -14.15 -33.83
N ILE A 1076 -31.86 -15.11 -33.31
CA ILE A 1076 -30.46 -14.90 -32.90
C ILE A 1076 -29.50 -14.87 -34.11
N LYS A 1077 -29.82 -15.62 -35.17
CA LYS A 1077 -28.99 -15.76 -36.38
C LYS A 1077 -29.80 -15.42 -37.63
N THR A 1078 -29.10 -14.98 -38.68
CA THR A 1078 -29.73 -14.64 -39.96
C THR A 1078 -30.25 -15.90 -40.66
N PRO A 1079 -31.29 -15.80 -41.51
CA PRO A 1079 -31.79 -16.94 -42.29
C PRO A 1079 -30.69 -17.65 -43.10
N SER A 1080 -29.73 -16.88 -43.64
CA SER A 1080 -28.58 -17.40 -44.38
C SER A 1080 -27.60 -18.22 -43.52
N GLU A 1081 -27.44 -17.89 -42.23
CA GLU A 1081 -26.61 -18.66 -41.30
C GLU A 1081 -27.32 -19.95 -40.89
N ILE A 1082 -28.64 -19.89 -40.70
CA ILE A 1082 -29.46 -21.05 -40.36
C ILE A 1082 -29.47 -22.06 -41.52
N GLU A 1083 -29.56 -21.59 -42.77
CA GLU A 1083 -29.48 -22.45 -43.96
C GLU A 1083 -28.10 -23.12 -44.10
N ARG A 1084 -27.01 -22.37 -43.86
CA ARG A 1084 -25.66 -22.93 -43.81
C ARG A 1084 -25.52 -24.00 -42.73
N PHE A 1085 -26.11 -23.78 -41.56
CA PHE A 1085 -26.11 -24.74 -40.45
C PHE A 1085 -26.90 -26.02 -40.80
N LYS A 1086 -28.05 -25.91 -41.46
CA LYS A 1086 -28.81 -27.07 -41.96
C LYS A 1086 -28.03 -27.85 -43.02
N THR A 1087 -27.41 -27.13 -43.96
CA THR A 1087 -26.58 -27.74 -45.02
C THR A 1087 -25.41 -28.53 -44.42
N LEU A 1088 -24.78 -28.01 -43.37
CA LEU A 1088 -23.73 -28.73 -42.63
C LEU A 1088 -24.27 -30.05 -42.04
N ALA A 1089 -25.45 -30.02 -41.42
CA ALA A 1089 -26.08 -31.22 -40.86
C ALA A 1089 -26.43 -32.25 -41.94
N ASP A 1090 -26.93 -31.82 -43.10
CA ASP A 1090 -27.19 -32.71 -44.25
C ASP A 1090 -25.90 -33.37 -44.76
N ASN A 1091 -24.84 -32.59 -44.94
CA ASN A 1091 -23.54 -33.11 -45.38
C ASN A 1091 -22.96 -34.10 -44.38
N ALA A 1092 -23.00 -33.78 -43.08
CA ALA A 1092 -22.54 -34.67 -42.02
C ALA A 1092 -23.35 -35.97 -41.96
N TYR A 1093 -24.66 -35.89 -42.19
CA TYR A 1093 -25.54 -37.07 -42.26
C TYR A 1093 -25.19 -37.99 -43.42
N GLN A 1094 -24.95 -37.45 -44.62
CA GLN A 1094 -24.53 -38.26 -45.77
C GLN A 1094 -23.19 -38.97 -45.51
N ILE A 1095 -22.23 -38.28 -44.91
CA ILE A 1095 -20.95 -38.86 -44.51
C ILE A 1095 -21.14 -39.95 -43.45
N ALA A 1096 -21.98 -39.71 -42.45
CA ALA A 1096 -22.26 -40.69 -41.39
C ALA A 1096 -22.89 -41.98 -41.94
N VAL A 1097 -23.87 -41.86 -42.86
CA VAL A 1097 -24.48 -43.01 -43.54
C VAL A 1097 -23.44 -43.76 -44.38
N SER A 1098 -22.60 -43.05 -45.15
CA SER A 1098 -21.52 -43.67 -45.92
C SER A 1098 -20.48 -44.37 -45.04
N ASN A 1099 -20.13 -43.79 -43.90
CA ASN A 1099 -19.19 -44.38 -42.95
C ASN A 1099 -19.79 -45.60 -42.23
N GLN A 1100 -21.08 -45.56 -41.89
CA GLN A 1100 -21.78 -46.71 -41.32
C GLN A 1100 -21.80 -47.88 -42.31
N GLN A 1101 -22.13 -47.61 -43.58
CA GLN A 1101 -22.07 -48.61 -44.65
C GLN A 1101 -20.67 -49.22 -44.79
N LYS A 1102 -19.60 -48.41 -44.76
CA LYS A 1102 -18.21 -48.91 -44.79
C LYS A 1102 -17.84 -49.70 -43.53
N SER A 1103 -18.31 -49.28 -42.36
CA SER A 1103 -18.05 -50.00 -41.11
C SER A 1103 -18.71 -51.38 -41.13
N ASP A 1104 -19.95 -51.45 -41.63
CA ASP A 1104 -20.67 -52.71 -41.83
C ASP A 1104 -19.97 -53.57 -42.89
N GLU A 1105 -19.43 -52.94 -43.95
CA GLU A 1105 -18.64 -53.59 -44.99
C GLU A 1105 -17.31 -54.15 -44.47
N TYR A 1106 -16.70 -53.63 -43.38
CA TYR A 1106 -15.42 -54.12 -42.83
C TYR A 1106 -15.53 -54.78 -41.45
N ALA A 1107 -16.74 -55.11 -41.00
CA ALA A 1107 -17.02 -55.65 -39.66
C ALA A 1107 -16.37 -57.03 -39.37
N ASP A 1108 -15.93 -57.74 -40.41
CA ASP A 1108 -15.24 -59.04 -40.35
C ASP A 1108 -13.70 -58.93 -40.37
N ALA A 1109 -13.14 -57.72 -40.20
CA ALA A 1109 -11.71 -57.51 -40.21
C ALA A 1109 -10.99 -58.40 -39.16
N PRO A 1110 -9.88 -59.08 -39.53
CA PRO A 1110 -9.05 -59.84 -38.59
C PRO A 1110 -8.65 -59.02 -37.36
N GLU A 1111 -8.61 -59.65 -36.18
CA GLU A 1111 -8.28 -58.98 -34.90
C GLU A 1111 -6.92 -58.27 -34.93
N GLU A 1112 -5.94 -58.81 -35.67
CA GLU A 1112 -4.60 -58.21 -35.85
C GLU A 1112 -4.61 -56.87 -36.59
N PHE A 1113 -5.68 -56.54 -37.30
CA PHE A 1113 -5.85 -55.27 -38.00
C PHE A 1113 -6.65 -54.25 -37.19
N ARG A 1114 -7.15 -54.63 -36.01
CA ARG A 1114 -7.96 -53.77 -35.15
C ARG A 1114 -7.15 -53.14 -34.05
N ASP A 1115 -7.52 -51.91 -33.69
CA ASP A 1115 -6.91 -51.20 -32.57
C ASP A 1115 -7.30 -51.89 -31.24
N PRO A 1116 -6.34 -52.17 -30.34
CA PRO A 1116 -6.61 -52.89 -29.09
C PRO A 1116 -7.51 -52.15 -28.08
N LEU A 1117 -7.70 -50.83 -28.20
CA LEU A 1117 -8.57 -50.05 -27.32
C LEU A 1117 -9.91 -49.74 -27.97
N MET A 1118 -9.92 -49.40 -29.25
CA MET A 1118 -11.12 -48.93 -29.93
C MET A 1118 -11.86 -50.04 -30.72
N ASP A 1119 -11.25 -51.22 -30.91
CA ASP A 1119 -11.78 -52.34 -31.71
C ASP A 1119 -12.21 -51.94 -33.13
N THR A 1120 -11.53 -50.92 -33.67
CA THR A 1120 -11.74 -50.40 -35.02
C THR A 1120 -10.55 -50.74 -35.91
N LEU A 1121 -10.77 -50.85 -37.22
CA LEU A 1121 -9.70 -51.09 -38.19
C LEU A 1121 -8.64 -49.96 -38.10
N MET A 1122 -7.37 -50.33 -37.86
CA MET A 1122 -6.26 -49.38 -37.78
C MET A 1122 -6.00 -48.74 -39.14
N THR A 1123 -5.83 -47.43 -39.15
CA THR A 1123 -5.56 -46.63 -40.36
C THR A 1123 -4.08 -46.27 -40.48
N ASP A 1124 -3.43 -46.01 -39.34
CA ASP A 1124 -2.00 -45.73 -39.25
C ASP A 1124 -1.39 -46.46 -38.04
N PRO A 1125 -1.12 -47.78 -38.15
CA PRO A 1125 -0.62 -48.57 -37.05
C PRO A 1125 0.81 -48.16 -36.63
N VAL A 1126 1.05 -48.08 -35.32
CA VAL A 1126 2.34 -47.76 -34.70
C VAL A 1126 2.67 -48.74 -33.58
N PHE A 1127 3.94 -49.11 -33.47
CA PHE A 1127 4.49 -49.90 -32.37
C PHE A 1127 4.81 -49.02 -31.18
N LEU A 1128 4.37 -49.47 -30.01
CA LEU A 1128 4.78 -48.93 -28.71
C LEU A 1128 6.04 -49.69 -28.23
N PRO A 1129 6.89 -49.06 -27.39
CA PRO A 1129 8.03 -49.74 -26.73
C PRO A 1129 7.63 -50.97 -25.92
N SER A 1130 6.36 -51.07 -25.50
CA SER A 1130 5.78 -52.24 -24.83
C SER A 1130 5.53 -53.45 -25.75
N GLY A 1131 5.77 -53.31 -27.07
CA GLY A 1131 5.56 -54.35 -28.07
C GLY A 1131 4.11 -54.48 -28.56
N LYS A 1132 3.20 -53.61 -28.12
CA LYS A 1132 1.82 -53.54 -28.63
C LYS A 1132 1.74 -52.61 -29.84
N VAL A 1133 0.80 -52.90 -30.75
CA VAL A 1133 0.48 -52.06 -31.90
C VAL A 1133 -0.84 -51.36 -31.65
N MET A 1134 -0.91 -50.07 -31.94
CA MET A 1134 -2.12 -49.26 -31.86
C MET A 1134 -2.21 -48.31 -33.05
N ASP A 1135 -3.38 -47.74 -33.32
CA ASP A 1135 -3.47 -46.64 -34.27
C ASP A 1135 -2.81 -45.37 -33.69
N ARG A 1136 -2.03 -44.67 -34.52
CA ARG A 1136 -1.32 -43.44 -34.15
C ARG A 1136 -2.25 -42.40 -33.53
N SER A 1137 -3.44 -42.22 -34.08
CA SER A 1137 -4.38 -41.20 -33.59
C SER A 1137 -4.86 -41.48 -32.17
N ILE A 1138 -5.04 -42.76 -31.83
CA ILE A 1138 -5.53 -43.22 -30.53
C ILE A 1138 -4.44 -43.08 -29.47
N ILE A 1139 -3.20 -43.46 -29.76
CA ILE A 1139 -2.10 -43.32 -28.79
C ILE A 1139 -1.71 -41.86 -28.57
N LEU A 1140 -1.69 -41.01 -29.60
CA LEU A 1140 -1.42 -39.57 -29.44
C LEU A 1140 -2.49 -38.90 -28.57
N ARG A 1141 -3.76 -39.26 -28.76
CA ARG A 1141 -4.87 -38.79 -27.91
C ARG A 1141 -4.68 -39.19 -26.44
N HIS A 1142 -4.19 -40.39 -26.16
CA HIS A 1142 -3.86 -40.82 -24.79
C HIS A 1142 -2.71 -39.97 -24.21
N LEU A 1143 -1.64 -39.77 -24.98
CA LEU A 1143 -0.46 -39.00 -24.58
C LEU A 1143 -0.74 -37.51 -24.29
N LEU A 1144 -1.78 -36.92 -24.90
CA LEU A 1144 -2.25 -35.57 -24.57
C LEU A 1144 -2.84 -35.43 -23.16
N ASN A 1145 -3.38 -36.51 -22.60
CA ASN A 1145 -3.98 -36.52 -21.26
C ASN A 1145 -3.07 -37.19 -20.23
N SER A 1146 -2.27 -38.17 -20.64
CA SER A 1146 -1.34 -38.91 -19.78
C SER A 1146 -0.14 -39.38 -20.58
N ALA A 1147 1.06 -38.90 -20.22
CA ALA A 1147 2.33 -39.27 -20.86
C ALA A 1147 2.81 -40.68 -20.45
N THR A 1148 1.94 -41.67 -20.57
CA THR A 1148 2.19 -43.07 -20.20
C THR A 1148 1.70 -44.02 -21.27
N ASP A 1149 2.22 -45.24 -21.31
CA ASP A 1149 1.66 -46.33 -22.12
C ASP A 1149 0.33 -46.82 -21.52
N PRO A 1150 -0.75 -46.95 -22.32
CA PRO A 1150 -2.08 -47.31 -21.82
C PRO A 1150 -2.18 -48.72 -21.22
N PHE A 1151 -1.27 -49.64 -21.57
CA PHE A 1151 -1.29 -51.04 -21.15
C PHE A 1151 -0.45 -51.30 -19.90
N ASN A 1152 0.72 -50.65 -19.77
CA ASN A 1152 1.65 -50.91 -18.66
C ASN A 1152 1.93 -49.68 -17.76
N ARG A 1153 1.39 -48.50 -18.12
CA ARG A 1153 1.54 -47.22 -17.41
C ARG A 1153 2.98 -46.70 -17.26
N GLN A 1154 3.94 -47.24 -18.01
CA GLN A 1154 5.30 -46.70 -18.05
C GLN A 1154 5.34 -45.36 -18.80
N PRO A 1155 6.27 -44.44 -18.49
CA PRO A 1155 6.40 -43.18 -19.21
C PRO A 1155 6.65 -43.40 -20.70
N LEU A 1156 5.85 -42.75 -21.55
CA LEU A 1156 5.90 -42.88 -23.00
C LEU A 1156 5.82 -41.50 -23.65
N THR A 1157 6.67 -41.24 -24.64
CA THR A 1157 6.63 -40.01 -25.45
C THR A 1157 6.33 -40.33 -26.92
N GLU A 1158 5.79 -39.35 -27.65
CA GLU A 1158 5.47 -39.49 -29.08
C GLU A 1158 6.69 -39.91 -29.91
N ASP A 1159 7.87 -39.41 -29.57
CA ASP A 1159 9.11 -39.68 -30.31
C ASP A 1159 9.57 -41.15 -30.19
N GLN A 1160 9.01 -41.91 -29.25
CA GLN A 1160 9.27 -43.34 -29.04
C GLN A 1160 8.34 -44.25 -29.85
N LEU A 1161 7.40 -43.69 -30.62
CA LEU A 1161 6.46 -44.46 -31.45
C LEU A 1161 7.07 -44.81 -32.81
N HIS A 1162 7.13 -46.09 -33.14
CA HIS A 1162 7.67 -46.57 -34.41
C HIS A 1162 6.56 -46.91 -35.41
N PRO A 1163 6.55 -46.39 -36.66
CA PRO A 1163 5.55 -46.74 -37.66
C PRO A 1163 5.55 -48.25 -37.99
N ALA A 1164 4.37 -48.88 -38.02
CA ALA A 1164 4.21 -50.28 -38.42
C ALA A 1164 3.86 -50.38 -39.92
N THR A 1165 4.82 -50.03 -40.80
CA THR A 1165 4.59 -49.92 -42.25
C THR A 1165 4.13 -51.23 -42.90
N GLU A 1166 4.69 -52.37 -42.50
CA GLU A 1166 4.29 -53.68 -43.03
C GLU A 1166 2.84 -54.04 -42.66
N LEU A 1167 2.41 -53.74 -41.43
CA LEU A 1167 1.04 -53.98 -41.02
C LEU A 1167 0.07 -53.07 -41.76
N LYS A 1168 0.45 -51.81 -41.99
CA LYS A 1168 -0.33 -50.85 -42.79
C LYS A 1168 -0.53 -51.36 -44.22
N GLU A 1169 0.52 -51.90 -44.84
CA GLU A 1169 0.42 -52.48 -46.19
C GLU A 1169 -0.49 -53.72 -46.22
N ARG A 1170 -0.41 -54.60 -45.22
CA ARG A 1170 -1.31 -55.76 -45.08
C ARG A 1170 -2.78 -55.34 -44.93
N ILE A 1171 -3.06 -54.31 -44.13
CA ILE A 1171 -4.41 -53.75 -43.97
C ILE A 1171 -4.92 -53.19 -45.31
N LEU A 1172 -4.08 -52.44 -46.03
CA LEU A 1172 -4.45 -51.87 -47.34
C LEU A 1172 -4.65 -52.93 -48.42
N GLN A 1173 -3.89 -54.03 -48.38
CA GLN A 1173 -4.06 -55.16 -49.28
C GLN A 1173 -5.38 -55.88 -48.99
N TRP A 1174 -5.67 -56.17 -47.71
CA TRP A 1174 -6.93 -56.78 -47.29
C TRP A 1174 -8.15 -55.93 -47.70
N GLN A 1175 -8.08 -54.61 -47.53
CA GLN A 1175 -9.12 -53.69 -48.00
C GLN A 1175 -9.34 -53.75 -49.52
N ARG A 1176 -8.28 -53.94 -50.31
CA ARG A 1176 -8.35 -54.06 -51.78
C ARG A 1176 -8.96 -55.39 -52.21
N ASP A 1177 -8.53 -56.48 -51.59
CA ASP A 1177 -9.03 -57.83 -51.87
C ASP A 1177 -10.52 -57.94 -51.51
N LYS A 1178 -10.94 -57.25 -50.45
CA LYS A 1178 -12.35 -57.20 -50.05
C LYS A 1178 -13.23 -56.37 -50.98
N LYS A 1179 -12.72 -55.27 -51.54
CA LYS A 1179 -13.45 -54.45 -52.53
C LYS A 1179 -13.56 -55.09 -53.91
N THR A 1180 -12.75 -56.12 -54.19
CA THR A 1180 -12.73 -56.83 -55.47
C THR A 1180 -13.48 -58.17 -55.43
N SER A 1181 -13.81 -58.67 -54.24
CA SER A 1181 -14.81 -59.73 -54.01
C SER A 1181 -16.21 -59.13 -53.88
#